data_AF-M5SD34-F1
#
_entry.id   AF-M5SD34-F1
#
_cell.length_a   1.000
_cell.length_b   1.000
_cell.length_c   1.000
_cell.angle_alpha   90.00
_cell.angle_beta   90.00
_cell.angle_gamma   90.00
#
_symmetry.space_group_name_H-M   'P 1'
#
loop_
_entity.id
_entity.type
_entity.pdbx_description
1 polymer ?
#
loop_
_entity_poly.entity_id
_entity_poly.type
_entity_poly.pdbx_seq_one_letter_code
_entity_poly.pdbx_strand_id
1 'polypeptide(L)'
;MKVKANQPPSLTLASLTCDRDLYRFGNDQVNVLVVDLDSPQREVCVDLLLGTSIGSPTQFDQRNVRLNECGLGIVRFDDLPIGTYQVVRTEASCEIDGCEFSVAGFQLAPLVATIGQIQLRKKALSCTLRISHFSKPLTGAIRVDLYDKKSRIDSRPVSVKQGLAIVGLEIDGDGPHHLEITMVKDSSATATIPLPGSERQQRQETVLTSSGLTTTASLMPGQGTTEALGLHVRQTEQDNSPVQITDTLRGVVRIEARQDIEDCVVCTCAFLSPRPTLGEVANARSPNAHFRRLGNLSAGNVVEVPSSELAGLISVGCFVDEKPWEARAVTLHRCDWKPAVQIAPNVDSINQTGFKDESDRETLFEPGTKVSMTIDLGTDESGYAAVVIRDARLQPSSRPKQRLAASIKLAAEEAQPGDVETQTVYGSSEQSERYPYGAHYSTQTAAIDDETLSKFVDRELISESQADHVMESAPECGKPYFTLLEDFGYADAEDMSRALAEIYGYQFVDLDSLSIKEAIIELCPESVARENTVIPIREDLGGILVFAMSNPVDLETIEKLRFILNRRIEIVLATPDAIVEAINHFYGQVEGDYADSMLQEFTDTAIDFCETMDEGDESVVPSPVAAGDRDFELPSSQQLDQEDAHVIFCELIECPSGRGQAAVDLPDRTGRYTIDAFIVSGRQWSHVENEFDVHSDPYVKLQVPKFLLDGDQASGRVIARCQSGNFSLTVDRDGTSVELHRADAPYDPVTTDHLTTTESEFTFVVGLGRYTAKVCDRVSGKTREETHPVEPLGKLVEPRRTMRMLSDGERIELNDQIRRIRLLPSVQPMKQMVAEATANYDHLCCEQTAAKLFSAVVCLANQIGSGEPIEKSCTAIRVGLKRQQRMWLPGKGFAIYPGNSPDVTWGRMATMHLLKMDFVSELIESNSMARSLLGEVRQLARESAKHYRIAWPPESIGSSEDAYAQLRFGHGDQSQALEYARLQARKPIAGVRTFWRADQAIAAAALLRGGSEQAGTRASDSAEAMRLANRLFDELGPEGRLYSTIDSVALVVLLLELSRAEWMQSGATIAVNDQAQTIADALSSTVPIESLQTSHGTLAVEYLSYVEQDWMQFVSNTPMTVQLMVGGHAQSQFQEGDAIELHVRIKQGYKAGDLVWVALPPCLSRIHGGGQVKQFAVDMEGESETAIRLAATAPSSHPFCPPASQRFLVCLRNMYDEDRIGNPGPISVQVAK
;
A
#
# COMPACT_ATOMS: atom_id res chain seq x y z
N MET A 1 14.79 17.94 -39.98
CA MET A 1 13.85 17.80 -38.85
C MET A 1 14.58 18.08 -37.54
N LYS A 2 14.00 18.87 -36.63
CA LYS A 2 14.25 18.74 -35.18
C LYS A 2 13.12 17.86 -34.65
N VAL A 3 13.38 16.57 -34.43
CA VAL A 3 12.42 15.73 -33.72
C VAL A 3 12.45 16.19 -32.26
N LYS A 4 11.36 16.82 -31.79
CA LYS A 4 11.07 16.89 -30.35
C LYS A 4 10.71 15.47 -29.92
N ALA A 5 11.72 14.66 -29.64
CA ALA A 5 11.51 13.54 -28.76
C ALA A 5 11.22 14.14 -27.38
N ASN A 6 10.06 13.80 -26.80
CA ASN A 6 9.95 13.76 -25.35
C ASN A 6 11.04 12.81 -24.81
N GLN A 7 11.34 12.87 -23.52
CA GLN A 7 12.41 12.04 -22.97
C GLN A 7 12.14 10.56 -23.29
N PRO A 8 13.14 9.79 -23.76
CA PRO A 8 12.91 8.39 -24.11
C PRO A 8 12.43 7.62 -22.87
N PRO A 9 11.40 6.77 -23.00
CA PRO A 9 10.70 6.17 -21.86
C PRO A 9 11.65 5.35 -20.99
N SER A 10 11.46 5.48 -19.68
CA SER A 10 12.20 4.74 -18.66
C SER A 10 11.50 3.42 -18.37
N LEU A 11 12.26 2.32 -18.40
CA LEU A 11 11.80 1.01 -17.97
C LEU A 11 12.56 0.62 -16.70
N THR A 12 11.85 0.56 -15.59
CA THR A 12 12.38 0.00 -14.33
C THR A 12 11.97 -1.46 -14.21
N LEU A 13 12.94 -2.37 -14.23
CA LEU A 13 12.71 -3.80 -13.98
C LEU A 13 12.84 -4.14 -12.49
N ALA A 14 12.10 -3.39 -11.68
CA ALA A 14 11.96 -3.57 -10.23
C ALA A 14 10.59 -4.19 -9.86
N SER A 15 10.55 -4.90 -8.74
CA SER A 15 9.33 -5.41 -8.13
C SER A 15 9.50 -5.69 -6.63
N LEU A 16 8.64 -5.14 -5.79
CA LEU A 16 8.39 -5.64 -4.42
C LEU A 16 7.10 -6.48 -4.40
N THR A 17 7.21 -7.71 -3.87
CA THR A 17 6.03 -8.56 -3.64
C THR A 17 6.12 -9.34 -2.34
N CYS A 18 5.03 -9.29 -1.60
CA CYS A 18 4.77 -9.99 -0.37
C CYS A 18 4.33 -11.43 -0.71
N ASP A 19 4.71 -12.44 0.08
CA ASP A 19 4.43 -13.85 -0.26
C ASP A 19 2.94 -14.27 -0.17
N ARG A 20 2.10 -13.39 0.39
CA ARG A 20 0.63 -13.48 0.54
C ARG A 20 0.07 -12.14 1.05
N ASP A 21 -1.25 -11.93 0.95
CA ASP A 21 -1.90 -10.70 1.41
C ASP A 21 -2.22 -10.67 2.92
N LEU A 22 -2.24 -11.83 3.59
CA LEU A 22 -2.78 -11.97 4.95
C LEU A 22 -1.88 -12.85 5.85
N TYR A 23 -1.51 -12.30 7.00
CA TYR A 23 -0.59 -12.90 7.98
C TYR A 23 -1.23 -12.94 9.36
N ARG A 24 -1.04 -14.05 10.09
CA ARG A 24 -1.57 -14.20 11.44
C ARG A 24 -0.72 -13.43 12.42
N PHE A 25 -1.40 -12.53 13.10
CA PHE A 25 -0.91 -11.82 14.26
C PHE A 25 -0.17 -12.75 15.27
N GLY A 26 1.05 -12.37 15.66
CA GLY A 26 1.88 -13.08 16.65
C GLY A 26 2.29 -14.52 16.29
N ASN A 27 2.14 -14.95 15.04
CA ASN A 27 2.37 -16.36 14.64
C ASN A 27 3.07 -16.53 13.29
N ASP A 28 2.81 -15.63 12.33
CA ASP A 28 3.32 -15.76 10.96
C ASP A 28 4.48 -14.80 10.68
N GLN A 29 5.54 -15.31 10.04
CA GLN A 29 6.57 -14.48 9.43
C GLN A 29 6.08 -13.95 8.06
N VAL A 30 6.43 -12.71 7.76
CA VAL A 30 6.25 -12.06 6.45
C VAL A 30 7.50 -12.28 5.61
N ASN A 31 7.37 -12.73 4.38
CA ASN A 31 8.47 -12.76 3.41
C ASN A 31 8.17 -11.78 2.27
N VAL A 32 9.15 -10.93 1.94
CA VAL A 32 9.10 -9.98 0.84
C VAL A 32 10.19 -10.34 -0.15
N LEU A 33 9.79 -10.68 -1.36
CA LEU A 33 10.69 -10.87 -2.50
C LEU A 33 11.00 -9.52 -3.13
N VAL A 34 12.28 -9.20 -3.19
CA VAL A 34 12.85 -8.01 -3.81
C VAL A 34 13.49 -8.42 -5.13
N VAL A 35 13.08 -7.79 -6.22
CA VAL A 35 13.58 -8.04 -7.58
C VAL A 35 14.10 -6.73 -8.17
N ASP A 36 15.37 -6.63 -8.52
CA ASP A 36 15.94 -5.50 -9.27
C ASP A 36 16.86 -6.04 -10.37
N LEU A 37 16.31 -6.19 -11.58
CA LEU A 37 17.05 -6.80 -12.68
C LEU A 37 18.07 -5.84 -13.31
N ASP A 38 17.95 -4.54 -13.03
CA ASP A 38 18.82 -3.47 -13.54
C ASP A 38 20.02 -3.21 -12.60
N SER A 39 19.88 -3.44 -11.30
CA SER A 39 20.93 -3.26 -10.28
C SER A 39 21.27 -4.56 -9.51
N PRO A 40 21.71 -5.66 -10.17
CA PRO A 40 22.10 -6.89 -9.46
C PRO A 40 23.30 -6.68 -8.53
N GLN A 41 23.44 -7.54 -7.52
CA GLN A 41 24.45 -7.49 -6.44
C GLN A 41 24.44 -6.26 -5.52
N ARG A 42 23.56 -5.27 -5.78
CA ARG A 42 23.29 -4.09 -4.93
C ARG A 42 22.69 -4.51 -3.59
N GLU A 43 22.85 -3.65 -2.59
CA GLU A 43 22.11 -3.72 -1.33
C GLU A 43 20.90 -2.78 -1.41
N VAL A 44 19.69 -3.34 -1.40
CA VAL A 44 18.44 -2.59 -1.48
C VAL A 44 17.90 -2.39 -0.08
N CYS A 45 17.61 -1.15 0.28
CA CYS A 45 16.92 -0.80 1.52
C CYS A 45 15.40 -0.92 1.33
N VAL A 46 14.73 -1.58 2.29
CA VAL A 46 13.30 -1.87 2.27
C VAL A 46 12.65 -1.43 3.57
N ASP A 47 11.70 -0.52 3.46
CA ASP A 47 10.91 -0.01 4.58
C ASP A 47 9.58 -0.75 4.69
N LEU A 48 9.30 -1.23 5.91
CA LEU A 48 7.99 -1.74 6.31
C LEU A 48 7.23 -0.62 7.01
N LEU A 49 6.23 -0.07 6.31
CA LEU A 49 5.35 0.99 6.81
C LEU A 49 4.05 0.38 7.36
N LEU A 50 3.64 0.76 8.57
CA LEU A 50 2.38 0.37 9.23
C LEU A 50 1.34 1.48 9.07
N GLY A 51 0.26 1.21 8.36
CA GLY A 51 -0.90 2.08 8.24
C GLY A 51 -2.06 1.63 9.11
N THR A 52 -2.67 2.56 9.84
CA THR A 52 -4.10 2.41 10.18
C THR A 52 -4.91 2.72 8.91
N SER A 53 -6.15 2.24 8.82
CA SER A 53 -6.87 2.18 7.54
C SER A 53 -7.21 3.54 6.88
N ILE A 54 -6.94 4.67 7.55
CA ILE A 54 -7.41 6.02 7.24
C ILE A 54 -6.24 7.06 7.28
N GLY A 55 -4.99 6.64 7.05
CA GLY A 55 -3.91 7.62 6.86
C GLY A 55 -2.54 7.07 6.43
N SER A 56 -1.49 7.85 6.71
CA SER A 56 -0.16 7.73 6.09
C SER A 56 0.71 6.74 6.84
N PRO A 57 1.18 5.65 6.21
CA PRO A 57 1.78 4.56 6.95
C PRO A 57 3.13 4.96 7.57
N THR A 58 3.32 4.59 8.83
CA THR A 58 4.49 4.94 9.66
C THR A 58 5.57 3.88 9.50
N GLN A 59 6.82 4.27 9.29
CA GLN A 59 7.96 3.35 9.25
C GLN A 59 8.04 2.54 10.56
N PHE A 60 7.68 1.26 10.48
CA PHE A 60 7.61 0.34 11.62
C PHE A 60 8.91 -0.46 11.76
N ASP A 61 9.52 -0.86 10.66
CA ASP A 61 10.83 -1.52 10.62
C ASP A 61 11.52 -1.23 9.28
N GLN A 62 12.85 -1.31 9.25
CA GLN A 62 13.66 -1.11 8.04
C GLN A 62 14.70 -2.21 7.96
N ARG A 63 14.82 -2.86 6.81
CA ARG A 63 15.77 -3.97 6.59
C ARG A 63 16.39 -3.87 5.21
N ASN A 64 17.70 -3.87 5.15
CA ASN A 64 18.44 -4.00 3.90
C ASN A 64 18.46 -5.48 3.45
N VAL A 65 18.49 -5.69 2.14
CA VAL A 65 18.83 -6.99 1.54
C VAL A 65 19.86 -6.83 0.44
N ARG A 66 20.92 -7.62 0.48
CA ARG A 66 21.84 -7.73 -0.65
C ARG A 66 21.27 -8.68 -1.69
N LEU A 67 21.10 -8.19 -2.91
CA LEU A 67 20.64 -8.97 -4.05
C LEU A 67 21.73 -9.92 -4.53
N ASN A 68 21.34 -11.00 -5.20
CA ASN A 68 22.26 -11.88 -5.92
C ASN A 68 22.62 -11.32 -7.31
N GLU A 69 23.42 -12.08 -8.08
CA GLU A 69 23.85 -11.74 -9.44
C GLU A 69 22.73 -11.67 -10.49
N CYS A 70 21.53 -12.18 -10.18
CA CYS A 70 20.33 -12.05 -11.01
C CYS A 70 19.34 -11.01 -10.45
N GLY A 71 19.72 -10.22 -9.43
CA GLY A 71 18.88 -9.15 -8.91
C GLY A 71 17.79 -9.61 -7.92
N LEU A 72 17.91 -10.79 -7.30
CA LEU A 72 16.92 -11.30 -6.35
C LEU A 72 17.42 -11.22 -4.90
N GLY A 73 16.52 -10.84 -3.99
CA GLY A 73 16.72 -10.83 -2.53
C GLY A 73 15.43 -11.17 -1.79
N ILE A 74 15.52 -11.69 -0.56
CA ILE A 74 14.35 -11.91 0.32
C ILE A 74 14.57 -11.15 1.63
N VAL A 75 13.67 -10.23 1.96
CA VAL A 75 13.54 -9.62 3.28
C VAL A 75 12.49 -10.41 4.07
N ARG A 76 12.66 -10.51 5.40
CA ARG A 76 11.68 -11.14 6.29
C ARG A 76 11.35 -10.22 7.45
N PHE A 77 10.09 -10.21 7.91
CA PHE A 77 9.62 -9.45 9.08
C PHE A 77 8.80 -10.33 10.03
N ASP A 78 8.86 -10.00 11.32
CA ASP A 78 8.49 -10.85 12.46
C ASP A 78 7.87 -10.03 13.60
N ASP A 79 7.08 -10.67 14.48
CA ASP A 79 6.41 -10.07 15.65
C ASP A 79 5.53 -8.82 15.37
N LEU A 80 4.89 -8.78 14.19
CA LEU A 80 4.09 -7.62 13.77
C LEU A 80 2.74 -7.49 14.54
N PRO A 81 2.35 -6.29 15.00
CA PRO A 81 1.01 -6.02 15.55
C PRO A 81 -0.11 -6.08 14.48
N ILE A 82 -1.37 -6.15 14.94
CA ILE A 82 -2.56 -6.11 14.06
C ILE A 82 -2.63 -4.77 13.34
N GLY A 83 -2.69 -4.79 12.01
CA GLY A 83 -2.71 -3.58 11.17
C GLY A 83 -2.57 -3.90 9.68
N THR A 84 -2.65 -2.85 8.85
CA THR A 84 -2.33 -2.93 7.42
C THR A 84 -0.91 -2.42 7.22
N TYR A 85 -0.14 -3.08 6.36
CA TYR A 85 1.24 -2.73 6.10
C TYR A 85 1.46 -2.49 4.62
N GLN A 86 2.31 -1.52 4.30
CA GLN A 86 2.87 -1.28 2.98
C GLN A 86 4.38 -1.47 3.06
N VAL A 87 4.95 -2.25 2.15
CA VAL A 87 6.40 -2.41 2.01
C VAL A 87 6.84 -1.61 0.81
N VAL A 88 7.80 -0.69 0.98
CA VAL A 88 8.32 0.19 -0.09
C VAL A 88 9.84 0.06 -0.20
N ARG A 89 10.38 0.48 -1.36
CA ARG A 89 11.82 0.64 -1.53
C ARG A 89 12.26 2.02 -1.09
N THR A 90 13.48 2.07 -0.59
CA THR A 90 14.13 3.28 -0.10
C THR A 90 15.31 3.66 -1.03
N GLU A 91 15.15 3.48 -2.35
CA GLU A 91 16.19 3.72 -3.38
C GLU A 91 15.70 4.49 -4.65
N ALA A 92 16.36 5.61 -4.95
CA ALA A 92 15.76 6.74 -5.66
C ALA A 92 15.93 6.71 -7.18
N SER A 93 14.79 6.71 -7.88
CA SER A 93 14.58 7.22 -9.25
C SER A 93 13.23 6.78 -9.83
N CYS A 94 12.53 5.87 -9.15
CA CYS A 94 11.37 5.16 -9.66
C CYS A 94 10.12 5.50 -8.87
N GLU A 95 8.96 5.54 -9.53
CA GLU A 95 7.66 5.68 -8.86
C GLU A 95 7.36 4.43 -8.00
N ILE A 96 6.46 4.59 -7.02
CA ILE A 96 6.39 3.77 -5.79
C ILE A 96 6.15 2.26 -6.07
N ASP A 97 7.23 1.49 -6.14
CA ASP A 97 7.20 0.03 -6.22
C ASP A 97 7.07 -0.58 -4.81
N GLY A 98 5.83 -0.65 -4.29
CA GLY A 98 5.53 -1.31 -3.01
C GLY A 98 4.42 -2.38 -3.05
N CYS A 99 4.41 -3.31 -2.07
CA CYS A 99 3.34 -4.28 -1.85
C CYS A 99 2.61 -4.04 -0.53
N GLU A 100 1.32 -4.33 -0.47
CA GLU A 100 0.51 -4.24 0.74
C GLU A 100 0.18 -5.63 1.31
N PHE A 101 0.00 -5.70 2.63
CA PHE A 101 -0.55 -6.86 3.33
C PHE A 101 -1.28 -6.46 4.62
N SER A 102 -1.99 -7.40 5.23
CA SER A 102 -2.63 -7.21 6.54
C SER A 102 -2.21 -8.27 7.56
N VAL A 103 -2.00 -7.84 8.80
CA VAL A 103 -1.77 -8.70 9.95
C VAL A 103 -3.04 -8.70 10.81
N ALA A 104 -3.63 -9.88 11.05
CA ALA A 104 -4.92 -9.97 11.72
C ALA A 104 -5.11 -11.24 12.55
N GLY A 105 -6.09 -11.18 13.47
CA GLY A 105 -6.67 -12.36 14.10
C GLY A 105 -7.68 -13.04 13.17
N PHE A 106 -7.24 -14.05 12.41
CA PHE A 106 -8.07 -14.80 11.47
C PHE A 106 -8.00 -16.32 11.66
N GLN A 107 -8.99 -17.03 11.12
CA GLN A 107 -8.95 -18.48 10.88
C GLN A 107 -9.09 -18.76 9.38
N LEU A 108 -8.36 -19.76 8.86
CA LEU A 108 -8.54 -20.20 7.47
C LEU A 108 -9.84 -20.99 7.32
N ALA A 109 -10.61 -20.65 6.29
CA ALA A 109 -11.85 -21.35 5.95
C ALA A 109 -11.60 -22.81 5.52
N PRO A 110 -12.62 -23.69 5.63
CA PRO A 110 -12.51 -25.09 5.21
C PRO A 110 -12.53 -25.28 3.68
N LEU A 111 -12.85 -24.23 2.93
CA LEU A 111 -12.82 -24.19 1.47
C LEU A 111 -11.42 -23.78 1.00
N VAL A 112 -10.88 -24.50 0.02
CA VAL A 112 -9.75 -24.08 -0.82
C VAL A 112 -10.31 -23.81 -2.20
N ALA A 113 -9.99 -22.66 -2.79
CA ALA A 113 -10.33 -22.37 -4.18
C ALA A 113 -9.15 -21.68 -4.87
N THR A 114 -8.70 -22.25 -5.99
CA THR A 114 -7.65 -21.70 -6.85
C THR A 114 -8.19 -21.48 -8.26
N ILE A 115 -7.63 -20.50 -8.97
CA ILE A 115 -8.06 -20.12 -10.31
C ILE A 115 -7.15 -20.77 -11.36
N GLY A 116 -7.76 -21.38 -12.37
CA GLY A 116 -7.07 -21.96 -13.52
C GLY A 116 -7.03 -20.97 -14.68
N GLN A 117 -7.41 -21.42 -15.87
CA GLN A 117 -7.49 -20.54 -17.04
C GLN A 117 -8.49 -19.41 -16.82
N ILE A 118 -8.03 -18.18 -17.08
CA ILE A 118 -8.80 -16.94 -17.16
C ILE A 118 -8.88 -16.53 -18.64
N GLN A 119 -9.98 -15.89 -19.04
CA GLN A 119 -10.11 -15.24 -20.34
C GLN A 119 -11.06 -14.02 -20.25
N LEU A 120 -10.58 -12.86 -20.65
CA LEU A 120 -11.35 -11.62 -20.75
C LEU A 120 -11.76 -11.34 -22.20
N ARG A 121 -13.00 -10.90 -22.41
CA ARG A 121 -13.51 -10.44 -23.72
C ARG A 121 -14.44 -9.24 -23.54
N LYS A 122 -13.92 -8.03 -23.77
CA LYS A 122 -14.57 -6.77 -23.37
C LYS A 122 -14.84 -6.79 -21.86
N LYS A 123 -16.11 -6.69 -21.42
CA LYS A 123 -16.51 -6.84 -20.00
C LYS A 123 -16.84 -8.28 -19.59
N ALA A 124 -16.83 -9.26 -20.50
CA ALA A 124 -17.12 -10.65 -20.14
C ALA A 124 -15.85 -11.36 -19.64
N LEU A 125 -15.83 -11.70 -18.36
CA LEU A 125 -14.78 -12.48 -17.69
C LEU A 125 -15.22 -13.95 -17.63
N SER A 126 -14.37 -14.85 -18.12
CA SER A 126 -14.53 -16.31 -18.01
C SER A 126 -13.37 -16.88 -17.21
N CYS A 127 -13.63 -17.74 -16.23
CA CYS A 127 -12.58 -18.44 -15.51
C CYS A 127 -12.95 -19.89 -15.16
N THR A 128 -11.93 -20.73 -15.02
CA THR A 128 -12.04 -22.08 -14.44
C THR A 128 -11.59 -22.03 -12.99
N LEU A 129 -12.33 -22.66 -12.08
CA LEU A 129 -11.98 -22.78 -10.67
C LEU A 129 -11.70 -24.24 -10.30
N ARG A 130 -10.65 -24.46 -9.50
CA ARG A 130 -10.37 -25.70 -8.77
C ARG A 130 -10.76 -25.48 -7.32
N ILE A 131 -11.62 -26.32 -6.77
CA ILE A 131 -12.25 -26.13 -5.46
C ILE A 131 -12.22 -27.44 -4.66
N SER A 132 -11.65 -27.39 -3.46
CA SER A 132 -11.68 -28.51 -2.51
C SER A 132 -12.25 -28.06 -1.17
N HIS A 133 -12.90 -28.98 -0.46
CA HIS A 133 -13.46 -28.77 0.87
C HIS A 133 -12.90 -29.87 1.77
N PHE A 134 -12.26 -29.51 2.88
CA PHE A 134 -11.52 -30.45 3.73
C PHE A 134 -10.56 -31.38 2.96
N SER A 135 -9.77 -30.83 2.03
CA SER A 135 -8.85 -31.62 1.19
C SER A 135 -9.54 -32.77 0.44
N LYS A 136 -10.73 -32.49 -0.12
CA LYS A 136 -11.44 -33.33 -1.10
C LYS A 136 -12.04 -32.48 -2.23
N PRO A 137 -11.94 -32.88 -3.51
CA PRO A 137 -12.54 -32.15 -4.64
C PRO A 137 -14.06 -31.97 -4.46
N LEU A 138 -14.54 -30.72 -4.46
CA LEU A 138 -15.93 -30.40 -4.16
C LEU A 138 -16.89 -30.87 -5.27
N THR A 139 -18.03 -31.44 -4.89
CA THR A 139 -19.15 -31.68 -5.83
C THR A 139 -20.45 -31.15 -5.20
N GLY A 140 -21.04 -30.13 -5.80
CA GLY A 140 -22.15 -29.39 -5.20
C GLY A 140 -22.40 -28.04 -5.87
N ALA A 141 -23.13 -27.16 -5.19
CA ALA A 141 -23.39 -25.78 -5.64
C ALA A 141 -22.60 -24.78 -4.79
N ILE A 142 -22.10 -23.74 -5.46
CA ILE A 142 -21.43 -22.57 -4.88
C ILE A 142 -22.14 -21.30 -5.38
N ARG A 143 -21.95 -20.19 -4.66
CA ARG A 143 -22.10 -18.84 -5.20
C ARG A 143 -20.70 -18.29 -5.48
N VAL A 144 -20.54 -17.57 -6.58
CA VAL A 144 -19.34 -16.79 -6.90
C VAL A 144 -19.77 -15.34 -7.04
N ASP A 145 -19.23 -14.47 -6.20
CA ASP A 145 -19.43 -13.03 -6.18
C ASP A 145 -18.15 -12.35 -6.70
N LEU A 146 -18.29 -11.33 -7.55
CA LEU A 146 -17.17 -10.53 -8.06
C LEU A 146 -17.24 -9.13 -7.45
N TYR A 147 -16.11 -8.61 -6.99
CA TYR A 147 -16.00 -7.30 -6.34
C TYR A 147 -14.99 -6.38 -7.04
N ASP A 148 -15.31 -5.08 -7.07
CA ASP A 148 -14.39 -3.96 -7.26
C ASP A 148 -14.17 -3.28 -5.89
N LYS A 149 -12.94 -3.29 -5.38
CA LYS A 149 -12.57 -2.78 -4.03
C LYS A 149 -13.53 -3.27 -2.93
N LYS A 150 -14.46 -2.41 -2.47
CA LYS A 150 -15.47 -2.69 -1.41
C LYS A 150 -16.86 -3.04 -1.98
N SER A 151 -17.07 -3.06 -3.30
CA SER A 151 -18.40 -3.12 -3.94
C SER A 151 -18.58 -4.39 -4.78
N ARG A 152 -19.65 -5.16 -4.53
CA ARG A 152 -19.98 -6.33 -5.36
C ARG A 152 -20.62 -5.91 -6.68
N ILE A 153 -20.08 -6.35 -7.80
CA ILE A 153 -20.51 -5.99 -9.16
C ILE A 153 -21.27 -7.10 -9.88
N ASP A 154 -20.98 -8.38 -9.62
CA ASP A 154 -21.73 -9.53 -10.17
C ASP A 154 -21.84 -10.66 -9.12
N SER A 155 -22.84 -11.55 -9.27
CA SER A 155 -23.11 -12.68 -8.38
C SER A 155 -23.78 -13.83 -9.15
N ARG A 156 -23.15 -15.00 -9.18
CA ARG A 156 -23.60 -16.15 -9.97
C ARG A 156 -23.63 -17.46 -9.15
N PRO A 157 -24.73 -18.23 -9.15
CA PRO A 157 -24.73 -19.61 -8.67
C PRO A 157 -24.07 -20.53 -9.70
N VAL A 158 -23.13 -21.37 -9.26
CA VAL A 158 -22.35 -22.27 -10.11
C VAL A 158 -22.37 -23.70 -9.55
N SER A 159 -22.34 -24.70 -10.42
CA SER A 159 -22.25 -26.12 -10.02
C SER A 159 -20.83 -26.67 -10.21
N VAL A 160 -20.23 -27.16 -9.13
CA VAL A 160 -18.91 -27.80 -9.10
C VAL A 160 -19.06 -29.30 -9.29
N LYS A 161 -18.20 -29.90 -10.12
CA LYS A 161 -18.14 -31.35 -10.35
C LYS A 161 -16.70 -31.83 -10.19
N GLN A 162 -16.45 -32.75 -9.25
CA GLN A 162 -15.12 -33.31 -8.96
C GLN A 162 -14.04 -32.21 -8.78
N GLY A 163 -14.41 -31.14 -8.06
CA GLY A 163 -13.59 -29.97 -7.78
C GLY A 163 -13.49 -28.95 -8.91
N LEU A 164 -14.03 -29.20 -10.10
CA LEU A 164 -13.97 -28.27 -11.23
C LEU A 164 -15.28 -27.50 -11.41
N ALA A 165 -15.15 -26.19 -11.63
CA ALA A 165 -16.22 -25.29 -12.02
C ALA A 165 -15.76 -24.34 -13.14
N ILE A 166 -16.70 -23.90 -13.99
CA ILE A 166 -16.47 -22.86 -14.99
C ILE A 166 -17.46 -21.72 -14.69
N VAL A 167 -16.94 -20.49 -14.64
CA VAL A 167 -17.67 -19.30 -14.23
C VAL A 167 -17.61 -18.26 -15.35
N GLY A 168 -18.74 -17.59 -15.61
CA GLY A 168 -18.82 -16.41 -16.47
C GLY A 168 -19.44 -15.25 -15.69
N LEU A 169 -18.76 -14.10 -15.69
CA LEU A 169 -19.07 -12.88 -14.92
C LEU A 169 -18.93 -11.64 -15.81
N GLU A 170 -19.54 -10.54 -15.41
CA GLU A 170 -19.30 -9.22 -16.00
C GLU A 170 -18.41 -8.37 -15.09
N ILE A 171 -17.30 -7.86 -15.61
CA ILE A 171 -16.31 -7.04 -14.89
C ILE A 171 -16.41 -5.56 -15.31
N ASP A 172 -16.48 -4.68 -14.32
CA ASP A 172 -16.64 -3.23 -14.46
C ASP A 172 -16.17 -2.51 -13.20
N GLY A 173 -15.89 -1.21 -13.28
CA GLY A 173 -15.21 -0.48 -12.21
C GLY A 173 -13.68 -0.49 -12.35
N ASP A 174 -12.96 0.09 -11.40
CA ASP A 174 -11.54 0.43 -11.61
C ASP A 174 -10.56 -0.64 -11.11
N GLY A 175 -10.93 -1.42 -10.09
CA GLY A 175 -10.10 -2.47 -9.49
C GLY A 175 -9.16 -1.97 -8.38
N PRO A 176 -8.33 -2.86 -7.80
CA PRO A 176 -8.20 -4.29 -8.15
C PRO A 176 -9.44 -5.12 -7.78
N HIS A 177 -9.70 -6.16 -8.57
CA HIS A 177 -10.85 -7.04 -8.40
C HIS A 177 -10.49 -8.35 -7.69
N HIS A 178 -11.48 -8.94 -7.03
CA HIS A 178 -11.37 -10.28 -6.45
C HIS A 178 -12.71 -11.03 -6.55
N LEU A 179 -12.62 -12.37 -6.51
CA LEU A 179 -13.74 -13.27 -6.37
C LEU A 179 -13.92 -13.66 -4.90
N GLU A 180 -15.15 -13.60 -4.39
CA GLU A 180 -15.55 -14.37 -3.21
C GLU A 180 -16.35 -15.60 -3.66
N ILE A 181 -16.07 -16.74 -3.04
CA ILE A 181 -16.72 -18.02 -3.33
C ILE A 181 -17.32 -18.53 -2.02
N THR A 182 -18.59 -18.95 -2.03
CA THR A 182 -19.28 -19.49 -0.84
C THR A 182 -19.99 -20.80 -1.20
N MET A 183 -19.90 -21.85 -0.38
CA MET A 183 -20.71 -23.06 -0.60
C MET A 183 -22.18 -22.87 -0.21
N VAL A 184 -23.10 -23.32 -1.08
CA VAL A 184 -24.55 -23.19 -0.88
C VAL A 184 -25.10 -24.13 0.23
N LYS A 185 -24.29 -25.08 0.72
CA LYS A 185 -24.66 -26.06 1.76
C LYS A 185 -23.96 -25.85 3.11
N ASP A 186 -22.98 -24.95 3.15
CA ASP A 186 -22.06 -24.75 4.27
C ASP A 186 -21.53 -23.32 4.10
N SER A 187 -22.27 -22.32 4.59
CA SER A 187 -21.94 -20.92 4.30
C SER A 187 -20.67 -20.45 5.02
N SER A 188 -20.23 -21.21 6.03
CA SER A 188 -18.90 -21.09 6.64
C SER A 188 -17.76 -21.31 5.64
N ALA A 189 -17.99 -22.11 4.60
CA ALA A 189 -17.01 -22.47 3.60
C ALA A 189 -16.91 -21.38 2.53
N THR A 190 -16.18 -20.32 2.89
CA THR A 190 -15.82 -19.17 2.04
C THR A 190 -14.40 -19.29 1.49
N ALA A 191 -14.12 -18.72 0.32
CA ALA A 191 -12.75 -18.47 -0.17
C ALA A 191 -12.68 -17.16 -0.94
N THR A 192 -11.55 -16.45 -0.88
CA THR A 192 -11.27 -15.24 -1.67
C THR A 192 -10.17 -15.56 -2.67
N ILE A 193 -10.30 -15.11 -3.93
CA ILE A 193 -9.24 -15.22 -4.93
C ILE A 193 -9.02 -13.83 -5.57
N PRO A 194 -7.82 -13.22 -5.48
CA PRO A 194 -7.53 -11.99 -6.20
C PRO A 194 -7.54 -12.24 -7.72
N LEU A 195 -7.79 -11.19 -8.50
CA LEU A 195 -7.63 -11.20 -9.95
C LEU A 195 -6.49 -10.24 -10.33
N PRO A 196 -5.22 -10.69 -10.35
CA PRO A 196 -4.11 -9.82 -10.75
C PRO A 196 -4.27 -9.35 -12.20
N GLY A 197 -3.75 -8.15 -12.52
CA GLY A 197 -3.95 -7.55 -13.84
C GLY A 197 -5.33 -6.92 -14.05
N SER A 198 -6.27 -7.03 -13.10
CA SER A 198 -7.67 -6.60 -13.27
C SER A 198 -7.95 -5.12 -12.98
N GLU A 199 -6.95 -4.36 -12.56
CA GLU A 199 -7.05 -2.89 -12.55
C GLU A 199 -7.31 -2.36 -13.97
N ARG A 200 -8.01 -1.23 -14.08
CA ARG A 200 -8.47 -0.72 -15.38
C ARG A 200 -7.33 -0.43 -16.35
N GLN A 201 -6.30 0.27 -15.89
CA GLN A 201 -5.09 0.52 -16.67
C GLN A 201 -4.38 -0.78 -17.05
N GLN A 202 -4.24 -1.74 -16.12
CA GLN A 202 -3.56 -3.02 -16.37
C GLN A 202 -4.30 -3.94 -17.37
N ARG A 203 -5.63 -4.02 -17.28
CA ARG A 203 -6.47 -4.92 -18.11
C ARG A 203 -6.80 -4.37 -19.49
N GLN A 204 -6.69 -3.06 -19.70
CA GLN A 204 -6.91 -2.44 -21.02
C GLN A 204 -5.78 -2.78 -22.00
N GLU A 205 -6.12 -2.86 -23.28
CA GLU A 205 -5.18 -3.19 -24.35
C GLU A 205 -4.38 -1.95 -24.79
N THR A 206 -3.08 -1.95 -24.53
CA THR A 206 -2.10 -1.00 -25.08
C THR A 206 -1.77 -1.38 -26.52
N VAL A 207 -1.67 -0.41 -27.44
CA VAL A 207 -1.12 -0.64 -28.78
C VAL A 207 0.41 -0.70 -28.71
N LEU A 208 1.00 -1.80 -29.17
CA LEU A 208 2.45 -1.96 -29.34
C LEU A 208 2.90 -1.57 -30.75
N THR A 209 2.09 -1.85 -31.78
CA THR A 209 2.27 -1.30 -33.13
C THR A 209 0.93 -1.25 -33.86
N SER A 210 0.72 -0.19 -34.63
CA SER A 210 -0.32 -0.10 -35.65
C SER A 210 0.19 -0.46 -37.05
N SER A 211 1.50 -0.29 -37.32
CA SER A 211 2.13 -0.59 -38.61
C SER A 211 2.26 -2.10 -38.83
N GLY A 212 1.83 -2.56 -40.01
CA GLY A 212 1.86 -3.97 -40.37
C GLY A 212 0.75 -4.76 -39.70
N LEU A 213 1.10 -5.65 -38.78
CA LEU A 213 0.13 -6.38 -37.96
C LEU A 213 -0.20 -5.57 -36.72
N THR A 214 -1.42 -5.01 -36.63
CA THR A 214 -1.85 -4.27 -35.44
C THR A 214 -1.74 -5.20 -34.21
N THR A 215 -0.84 -4.83 -33.30
CA THR A 215 -0.42 -5.65 -32.16
C THR A 215 -0.73 -4.89 -30.88
N THR A 216 -1.40 -5.56 -29.94
CA THR A 216 -1.86 -5.01 -28.66
C THR A 216 -1.43 -5.88 -27.50
N ALA A 217 -1.35 -5.34 -26.28
CA ALA A 217 -0.96 -6.08 -25.07
C ALA A 217 -1.74 -5.63 -23.82
N SER A 218 -2.00 -6.57 -22.91
CA SER A 218 -2.64 -6.31 -21.61
C SER A 218 -2.15 -7.31 -20.55
N LEU A 219 -2.40 -7.06 -19.26
CA LEU A 219 -2.05 -8.00 -18.18
C LEU A 219 -3.08 -9.11 -17.97
N MET A 220 -4.30 -8.98 -18.52
CA MET A 220 -5.32 -10.05 -18.48
C MET A 220 -5.34 -10.87 -19.78
N PRO A 221 -5.41 -12.21 -19.73
CA PRO A 221 -5.45 -13.05 -20.91
C PRO A 221 -6.70 -12.82 -21.77
N GLY A 222 -6.51 -12.57 -23.06
CA GLY A 222 -7.57 -12.32 -24.03
C GLY A 222 -7.96 -13.56 -24.84
N GLN A 223 -8.80 -13.36 -25.86
CA GLN A 223 -9.07 -14.39 -26.86
C GLN A 223 -7.98 -14.38 -27.94
N GLY A 224 -7.20 -15.46 -28.01
CA GLY A 224 -6.12 -15.62 -28.99
C GLY A 224 -4.80 -14.92 -28.64
N THR A 225 -4.66 -14.40 -27.42
CA THR A 225 -3.41 -13.81 -26.93
C THR A 225 -2.31 -14.85 -26.73
N THR A 226 -1.07 -14.45 -26.99
CA THR A 226 0.16 -15.19 -26.68
C THR A 226 0.92 -14.44 -25.59
N GLU A 227 1.56 -15.13 -24.64
CA GLU A 227 2.34 -14.46 -23.60
C GLU A 227 3.76 -14.05 -24.08
N ALA A 228 4.24 -12.89 -23.65
CA ALA A 228 5.64 -12.46 -23.73
C ALA A 228 5.98 -11.59 -22.50
N LEU A 229 6.98 -11.99 -21.71
CA LEU A 229 7.43 -11.29 -20.48
C LEU A 229 6.30 -10.97 -19.48
N GLY A 230 5.25 -11.82 -19.41
CA GLY A 230 4.07 -11.60 -18.58
C GLY A 230 2.94 -10.77 -19.22
N LEU A 231 3.15 -10.16 -20.39
CA LEU A 231 2.10 -9.50 -21.16
C LEU A 231 1.38 -10.47 -22.09
N HIS A 232 0.06 -10.35 -22.17
CA HIS A 232 -0.78 -11.09 -23.11
C HIS A 232 -0.95 -10.30 -24.41
N VAL A 233 -0.15 -10.65 -25.42
CA VAL A 233 -0.06 -9.97 -26.71
C VAL A 233 -1.06 -10.55 -27.71
N ARG A 234 -1.86 -9.69 -28.35
CA ARG A 234 -2.83 -10.02 -29.41
C ARG A 234 -2.44 -9.34 -30.72
N GLN A 235 -2.30 -10.13 -31.79
CA GLN A 235 -2.07 -9.63 -33.15
C GLN A 235 -3.38 -9.74 -33.96
N THR A 236 -3.65 -8.74 -34.79
CA THR A 236 -4.94 -8.58 -35.49
C THR A 236 -4.75 -8.31 -36.98
N GLU A 237 -5.71 -7.68 -37.64
CA GLU A 237 -5.70 -7.47 -39.09
C GLU A 237 -4.47 -6.66 -39.54
N GLN A 238 -4.04 -6.94 -40.77
CA GLN A 238 -2.89 -6.34 -41.39
C GLN A 238 -3.31 -5.05 -42.09
N ASP A 239 -2.58 -3.96 -41.84
CA ASP A 239 -2.78 -2.70 -42.56
C ASP A 239 -2.30 -2.77 -44.02
N ASN A 240 -2.47 -1.67 -44.75
CA ASN A 240 -1.86 -1.46 -46.07
C ASN A 240 -0.77 -0.37 -46.01
N SER A 241 -0.03 -0.28 -44.90
CA SER A 241 1.03 0.73 -44.76
C SER A 241 2.17 0.52 -45.77
N PRO A 242 2.75 1.59 -46.34
CA PRO A 242 3.82 1.49 -47.33
C PRO A 242 5.10 0.84 -46.76
N VAL A 243 5.29 0.92 -45.44
CA VAL A 243 6.24 0.11 -44.68
C VAL A 243 5.48 -0.69 -43.63
N GLN A 244 5.86 -1.95 -43.42
CA GLN A 244 5.28 -2.79 -42.38
C GLN A 244 6.35 -3.30 -41.42
N ILE A 245 6.09 -3.18 -40.12
CA ILE A 245 6.94 -3.68 -39.05
C ILE A 245 6.39 -5.02 -38.56
N THR A 246 7.20 -6.08 -38.59
CA THR A 246 6.80 -7.46 -38.25
C THR A 246 7.90 -8.20 -37.45
N ASP A 247 7.59 -9.40 -36.95
CA ASP A 247 8.46 -10.20 -36.06
C ASP A 247 8.92 -9.51 -34.75
N THR A 248 8.20 -8.48 -34.30
CA THR A 248 8.48 -7.64 -33.10
C THR A 248 8.61 -8.37 -31.76
N LEU A 249 8.34 -9.69 -31.72
CA LEU A 249 8.44 -10.55 -30.53
C LEU A 249 9.71 -11.44 -30.49
N ARG A 250 10.63 -11.32 -31.47
CA ARG A 250 11.69 -12.31 -31.73
C ARG A 250 13.14 -11.80 -31.61
N GLY A 251 13.36 -10.63 -31.04
CA GLY A 251 14.70 -10.01 -30.93
C GLY A 251 15.31 -9.52 -32.26
N VAL A 252 14.67 -9.82 -33.38
CA VAL A 252 14.98 -9.30 -34.73
C VAL A 252 13.66 -8.85 -35.36
N VAL A 253 13.58 -7.56 -35.67
CA VAL A 253 12.44 -6.94 -36.34
C VAL A 253 12.63 -7.04 -37.84
N ARG A 254 11.53 -7.30 -38.56
CA ARG A 254 11.48 -7.21 -40.02
C ARG A 254 10.76 -5.95 -40.45
N ILE A 255 11.37 -5.22 -41.36
CA ILE A 255 10.83 -4.04 -42.02
C ILE A 255 10.61 -4.41 -43.48
N GLU A 256 9.34 -4.52 -43.90
CA GLU A 256 8.97 -4.86 -45.28
C GLU A 256 8.45 -3.63 -46.02
N ALA A 257 9.01 -3.38 -47.21
CA ALA A 257 8.56 -2.37 -48.14
C ALA A 257 7.35 -2.89 -48.95
N ARG A 258 6.16 -2.30 -48.77
CA ARG A 258 4.95 -2.65 -49.55
C ARG A 258 4.92 -1.95 -50.92
N GLN A 259 5.54 -0.78 -51.03
CA GLN A 259 5.79 -0.06 -52.29
C GLN A 259 7.24 0.46 -52.32
N ASP A 260 7.62 1.17 -53.37
CA ASP A 260 8.95 1.79 -53.45
C ASP A 260 9.06 2.93 -52.40
N ILE A 261 10.18 2.97 -51.68
CA ILE A 261 10.45 3.89 -50.57
C ILE A 261 11.75 4.65 -50.84
N GLU A 262 11.73 5.94 -50.56
CA GLU A 262 12.86 6.85 -50.66
C GLU A 262 13.45 7.13 -49.26
N ASP A 263 14.78 7.18 -49.21
CA ASP A 263 15.59 7.58 -48.04
C ASP A 263 15.14 7.02 -46.67
N CYS A 264 14.91 5.71 -46.60
CA CYS A 264 14.49 5.04 -45.37
C CYS A 264 15.58 5.11 -44.28
N VAL A 265 15.18 5.51 -43.07
CA VAL A 265 15.99 5.57 -41.85
C VAL A 265 15.28 4.83 -40.74
N VAL A 266 16.01 3.94 -40.06
CA VAL A 266 15.55 3.24 -38.86
C VAL A 266 16.23 3.81 -37.63
N CYS A 267 15.48 4.04 -36.58
CA CYS A 267 15.97 4.29 -35.22
C CYS A 267 15.55 3.12 -34.32
N THR A 268 16.49 2.43 -33.70
CA THR A 268 16.20 1.56 -32.55
C THR A 268 16.64 2.26 -31.27
N CYS A 269 15.78 2.22 -30.25
CA CYS A 269 16.07 2.74 -28.92
C CYS A 269 15.60 1.72 -27.90
N ALA A 270 16.51 1.19 -27.08
CA ALA A 270 16.11 0.44 -25.90
C ALA A 270 15.28 1.34 -24.97
N PHE A 271 14.31 0.78 -24.25
CA PHE A 271 13.76 1.50 -23.10
C PHE A 271 14.88 1.67 -22.06
N LEU A 272 14.93 2.82 -21.40
CA LEU A 272 16.07 3.14 -20.54
C LEU A 272 15.89 2.52 -19.15
N SER A 273 16.75 1.56 -18.79
CA SER A 273 17.10 1.34 -17.38
C SER A 273 17.63 2.66 -16.76
N PRO A 274 17.43 2.90 -15.45
CA PRO A 274 17.85 4.14 -14.78
C PRO A 274 19.35 4.46 -14.99
N ARG A 275 19.67 5.75 -15.05
CA ARG A 275 20.98 6.26 -15.53
C ARG A 275 22.09 6.22 -14.46
N PRO A 276 23.37 6.19 -14.89
CA PRO A 276 24.52 6.32 -13.99
C PRO A 276 24.56 7.68 -13.26
N THR A 277 25.39 7.73 -12.22
CA THR A 277 25.48 8.79 -11.20
C THR A 277 25.80 10.18 -11.73
N LEU A 278 25.52 11.20 -10.90
CA LEU A 278 25.71 12.62 -11.21
C LEU A 278 27.21 12.99 -11.38
N GLY A 279 27.75 12.79 -12.58
CA GLY A 279 29.11 13.23 -12.94
C GLY A 279 29.35 13.39 -14.45
N GLU A 280 28.85 12.46 -15.28
CA GLU A 280 29.32 12.35 -16.68
C GLU A 280 28.41 13.01 -17.74
N VAL A 281 27.18 13.41 -17.38
CA VAL A 281 26.09 13.68 -18.34
C VAL A 281 26.25 14.99 -19.15
N ALA A 282 27.20 15.86 -18.78
CA ALA A 282 27.26 17.26 -19.22
C ALA A 282 27.51 17.53 -20.73
N ASN A 283 27.81 16.52 -21.56
CA ASN A 283 28.02 16.70 -23.01
C ASN A 283 27.65 15.48 -23.90
N ALA A 284 26.93 14.48 -23.37
CA ALA A 284 26.57 13.30 -24.13
C ALA A 284 25.34 13.53 -25.04
N ARG A 285 25.40 13.05 -26.30
CA ARG A 285 24.19 12.76 -27.09
C ARG A 285 23.46 11.59 -26.41
N SER A 286 22.13 11.53 -26.48
CA SER A 286 21.32 10.44 -25.91
C SER A 286 21.91 9.06 -26.27
N PRO A 287 22.47 8.31 -25.30
CA PRO A 287 23.48 7.30 -25.63
C PRO A 287 22.93 6.02 -26.29
N ASN A 288 21.63 5.71 -26.09
CA ASN A 288 21.05 4.40 -26.41
C ASN A 288 20.14 4.40 -27.66
N ALA A 289 20.27 5.41 -28.53
CA ALA A 289 19.49 5.51 -29.78
C ALA A 289 20.39 5.27 -31.01
N HIS A 290 20.16 4.16 -31.71
CA HIS A 290 20.94 3.72 -32.85
C HIS A 290 20.22 4.00 -34.17
N PHE A 291 20.81 4.87 -34.99
CA PHE A 291 20.27 5.25 -36.30
C PHE A 291 20.96 4.49 -37.44
N ARG A 292 20.17 3.79 -38.26
CA ARG A 292 20.61 3.04 -39.45
C ARG A 292 19.86 3.55 -40.68
N ARG A 293 20.54 4.34 -41.52
CA ARG A 293 20.05 4.72 -42.85
C ARG A 293 20.10 3.50 -43.76
N LEU A 294 18.94 3.08 -44.26
CA LEU A 294 18.78 2.01 -45.25
C LEU A 294 18.83 2.57 -46.68
N GLY A 295 18.43 3.83 -46.86
CA GLY A 295 18.32 4.45 -48.18
C GLY A 295 17.07 3.99 -48.92
N ASN A 296 17.10 4.00 -50.26
CA ASN A 296 15.92 3.63 -51.05
C ASN A 296 15.69 2.12 -51.02
N LEU A 297 14.45 1.71 -50.82
CA LEU A 297 14.01 0.31 -50.80
C LEU A 297 12.96 0.10 -51.91
N SER A 298 13.07 -0.98 -52.67
CA SER A 298 12.06 -1.34 -53.66
C SER A 298 10.91 -2.12 -53.04
N ALA A 299 9.74 -2.08 -53.66
CA ALA A 299 8.58 -2.89 -53.28
C ALA A 299 8.95 -4.38 -53.16
N GLY A 300 8.64 -4.99 -52.02
CA GLY A 300 9.01 -6.36 -51.66
C GLY A 300 10.38 -6.52 -51.00
N ASN A 301 11.16 -5.45 -50.79
CA ASN A 301 12.37 -5.51 -49.99
C ASN A 301 12.04 -5.76 -48.51
N VAL A 302 12.65 -6.77 -47.91
CA VAL A 302 12.61 -7.02 -46.46
C VAL A 302 13.98 -6.74 -45.87
N VAL A 303 14.04 -5.94 -44.81
CA VAL A 303 15.27 -5.63 -44.06
C VAL A 303 15.12 -6.12 -42.63
N GLU A 304 16.08 -6.92 -42.18
CA GLU A 304 16.18 -7.36 -40.79
C GLU A 304 17.00 -6.35 -39.96
N VAL A 305 16.46 -5.99 -38.80
CA VAL A 305 17.05 -5.06 -37.83
C VAL A 305 17.04 -5.71 -36.45
N PRO A 306 18.19 -5.91 -35.79
CA PRO A 306 18.21 -6.46 -34.43
C PRO A 306 17.60 -5.46 -33.44
N SER A 307 16.74 -5.94 -32.54
CA SER A 307 16.28 -5.20 -31.37
C SER A 307 17.09 -5.67 -30.17
N SER A 308 18.19 -4.96 -29.89
CA SER A 308 18.96 -5.10 -28.64
C SER A 308 18.15 -4.59 -27.45
N GLU A 309 18.30 -5.24 -26.30
CA GLU A 309 17.49 -5.15 -25.07
C GLU A 309 16.10 -5.81 -25.11
N LEU A 310 15.67 -6.25 -23.91
CA LEU A 310 14.44 -7.03 -23.63
C LEU A 310 13.16 -6.37 -24.15
N ALA A 311 13.11 -5.04 -24.06
CA ALA A 311 12.02 -4.20 -24.50
C ALA A 311 12.58 -2.89 -25.06
N GLY A 312 11.92 -2.32 -26.07
CA GLY A 312 12.37 -1.10 -26.70
C GLY A 312 11.44 -0.60 -27.80
N LEU A 313 11.79 0.55 -28.36
CA LEU A 313 11.10 1.21 -29.46
C LEU A 313 11.93 1.09 -30.75
N ILE A 314 11.29 0.64 -31.83
CA ILE A 314 11.77 0.86 -33.19
C ILE A 314 10.89 1.90 -33.88
N SER A 315 11.52 2.91 -34.47
CA SER A 315 10.88 3.90 -35.35
C SER A 315 11.50 3.80 -36.75
N VAL A 316 10.67 3.89 -37.78
CA VAL A 316 11.07 3.88 -39.19
C VAL A 316 10.52 5.14 -39.83
N GLY A 317 11.40 6.06 -40.21
CA GLY A 317 11.07 7.28 -40.95
C GLY A 317 11.57 7.18 -42.39
N CYS A 318 10.73 7.51 -43.35
CA CYS A 318 11.07 7.44 -44.77
C CYS A 318 10.25 8.45 -45.61
N PHE A 319 10.48 8.46 -46.92
CA PHE A 319 9.65 9.15 -47.89
C PHE A 319 9.00 8.14 -48.84
N VAL A 320 7.76 8.41 -49.24
CA VAL A 320 6.96 7.57 -50.14
C VAL A 320 6.15 8.49 -51.04
N ASP A 321 6.31 8.38 -52.36
CA ASP A 321 5.75 9.33 -53.34
C ASP A 321 6.08 10.81 -52.96
N GLU A 322 7.36 11.08 -52.65
CA GLU A 322 7.91 12.33 -52.09
C GLU A 322 7.35 12.78 -50.71
N LYS A 323 6.36 12.08 -50.13
CA LYS A 323 5.74 12.46 -48.84
C LYS A 323 6.45 11.80 -47.64
N PRO A 324 6.66 12.52 -46.53
CA PRO A 324 7.25 11.94 -45.32
C PRO A 324 6.28 10.95 -44.66
N TRP A 325 6.82 9.88 -44.09
CA TRP A 325 6.05 8.83 -43.43
C TRP A 325 6.82 8.25 -42.23
N GLU A 326 6.12 7.93 -41.14
CA GLU A 326 6.70 7.31 -39.95
C GLU A 326 5.85 6.10 -39.49
N ALA A 327 6.52 5.01 -39.10
CA ALA A 327 5.95 3.96 -38.25
C ALA A 327 6.74 3.79 -36.96
N ARG A 328 6.05 3.31 -35.92
CA ARG A 328 6.64 2.90 -34.66
C ARG A 328 6.13 1.52 -34.25
N ALA A 329 7.00 0.76 -33.59
CA ALA A 329 6.62 -0.46 -32.89
C ALA A 329 7.40 -0.62 -31.58
N VAL A 330 6.74 -1.09 -30.54
CA VAL A 330 7.38 -1.63 -29.35
C VAL A 330 7.82 -3.06 -29.66
N THR A 331 9.10 -3.33 -29.44
CA THR A 331 9.73 -4.65 -29.58
C THR A 331 9.85 -5.30 -28.21
N LEU A 332 9.51 -6.58 -28.10
CA LEU A 332 9.62 -7.36 -26.87
C LEU A 332 10.35 -8.68 -27.15
N HIS A 333 11.20 -9.14 -26.24
CA HIS A 333 11.79 -10.48 -26.35
C HIS A 333 10.87 -11.50 -25.68
N ARG A 334 10.20 -12.34 -26.48
CA ARG A 334 9.43 -13.46 -25.95
C ARG A 334 10.38 -14.47 -25.28
N CYS A 335 10.22 -14.66 -23.97
CA CYS A 335 10.79 -15.81 -23.27
C CYS A 335 10.08 -17.09 -23.74
N ASP A 336 10.84 -18.05 -24.27
CA ASP A 336 10.35 -19.35 -24.77
C ASP A 336 10.75 -20.54 -23.86
N TRP A 337 11.34 -20.26 -22.69
CA TRP A 337 11.67 -21.27 -21.69
C TRP A 337 10.42 -22.02 -21.21
N LYS A 338 10.64 -23.28 -20.80
CA LYS A 338 9.59 -24.12 -20.19
C LYS A 338 10.06 -24.59 -18.81
N PRO A 339 10.11 -23.67 -17.82
CA PRO A 339 10.54 -24.02 -16.48
C PRO A 339 9.61 -25.07 -15.86
N ALA A 340 10.17 -25.90 -14.98
CA ALA A 340 9.44 -26.91 -14.25
C ALA A 340 9.97 -27.02 -12.82
N VAL A 341 9.07 -27.11 -11.85
CA VAL A 341 9.40 -27.46 -10.46
C VAL A 341 8.69 -28.77 -10.12
N GLN A 342 9.44 -29.74 -9.62
CA GLN A 342 8.94 -31.08 -9.27
C GLN A 342 9.31 -31.39 -7.82
N ILE A 343 8.39 -31.99 -7.07
CA ILE A 343 8.64 -32.49 -5.71
C ILE A 343 8.52 -34.02 -5.70
N ALA A 344 9.44 -34.68 -4.99
CA ALA A 344 9.46 -36.13 -4.79
C ALA A 344 9.81 -36.48 -3.33
N PRO A 345 9.35 -37.62 -2.79
CA PRO A 345 9.77 -38.12 -1.48
C PRO A 345 11.29 -38.28 -1.40
N ASN A 346 11.91 -37.93 -0.27
CA ASN A 346 13.36 -38.06 -0.15
C ASN A 346 13.79 -39.54 -0.01
N VAL A 347 14.56 -40.03 -0.99
CA VAL A 347 14.78 -41.46 -1.25
C VAL A 347 15.56 -42.16 -0.13
N ASP A 348 16.38 -41.44 0.63
CA ASP A 348 17.17 -41.99 1.75
C ASP A 348 16.32 -42.51 2.93
N SER A 349 15.00 -42.29 2.92
CA SER A 349 14.08 -42.68 4.00
C SER A 349 13.28 -43.98 3.75
N ILE A 350 13.19 -44.46 2.49
CA ILE A 350 12.26 -45.54 2.13
C ILE A 350 12.94 -46.91 2.22
N ASN A 351 12.74 -47.59 3.35
CA ASN A 351 13.10 -49.00 3.49
C ASN A 351 12.24 -49.90 2.58
N GLN A 352 12.88 -50.92 2.01
CA GLN A 352 12.36 -51.79 0.95
C GLN A 352 10.93 -52.33 1.13
N THR A 353 10.03 -51.96 0.22
CA THR A 353 9.08 -52.88 -0.43
C THR A 353 8.62 -52.31 -1.77
N GLY A 354 8.60 -53.15 -2.82
CA GLY A 354 8.47 -52.67 -4.19
C GLY A 354 7.03 -52.64 -4.72
N PHE A 355 6.65 -51.52 -5.35
CA PHE A 355 5.67 -51.50 -6.42
C PHE A 355 6.35 -51.23 -7.77
N LYS A 356 5.69 -51.66 -8.85
CA LYS A 356 6.02 -51.34 -10.24
C LYS A 356 4.76 -50.78 -10.90
N ASP A 357 4.98 -50.08 -12.01
CA ASP A 357 3.98 -49.40 -12.84
C ASP A 357 3.32 -48.19 -12.14
N GLU A 358 4.06 -47.07 -12.12
CA GLU A 358 3.54 -45.75 -11.77
C GLU A 358 3.91 -44.72 -12.85
N SER A 359 2.93 -44.35 -13.68
CA SER A 359 2.99 -43.21 -14.62
C SER A 359 1.78 -42.27 -14.51
N ASP A 360 0.77 -42.65 -13.71
CA ASP A 360 -0.55 -42.00 -13.60
C ASP A 360 -1.08 -41.99 -12.16
N ARG A 361 -0.19 -42.03 -11.15
CA ARG A 361 -0.55 -41.86 -9.74
C ARG A 361 -0.10 -40.48 -9.27
N GLU A 362 -1.02 -39.74 -8.67
CA GLU A 362 -0.70 -38.54 -7.90
C GLU A 362 0.17 -38.96 -6.70
N THR A 363 1.36 -38.37 -6.59
CA THR A 363 2.31 -38.68 -5.50
C THR A 363 1.74 -38.18 -4.18
N LEU A 364 1.22 -39.09 -3.36
CA LEU A 364 0.68 -38.77 -2.04
C LEU A 364 1.82 -38.55 -1.04
N PHE A 365 1.91 -37.36 -0.45
CA PHE A 365 2.91 -37.02 0.57
C PHE A 365 2.32 -37.19 1.98
N GLU A 366 3.01 -37.92 2.87
CA GLU A 366 2.61 -38.00 4.29
C GLU A 366 3.07 -36.73 5.06
N PRO A 367 2.26 -36.20 6.00
CA PRO A 367 2.66 -35.10 6.89
C PRO A 367 3.95 -35.36 7.68
N GLY A 368 4.67 -34.30 8.04
CA GLY A 368 5.92 -34.39 8.82
C GLY A 368 7.11 -35.01 8.07
N THR A 369 6.97 -35.34 6.78
CA THR A 369 8.06 -35.93 5.99
C THR A 369 8.92 -34.88 5.29
N LYS A 370 10.21 -35.19 5.07
CA LYS A 370 11.11 -34.36 4.27
C LYS A 370 11.06 -34.79 2.80
N VAL A 371 10.79 -33.84 1.91
CA VAL A 371 10.72 -34.04 0.46
C VAL A 371 11.86 -33.31 -0.25
N SER A 372 12.22 -33.79 -1.44
CA SER A 372 13.17 -33.12 -2.33
C SER A 372 12.41 -32.37 -3.41
N MET A 373 12.77 -31.11 -3.64
CA MET A 373 12.30 -30.27 -4.73
C MET A 373 13.42 -30.08 -5.76
N THR A 374 13.13 -30.36 -7.02
CA THR A 374 14.02 -30.15 -8.17
C THR A 374 13.45 -29.05 -9.05
N ILE A 375 14.31 -28.15 -9.51
CA ILE A 375 13.98 -26.99 -10.33
C ILE A 375 14.75 -27.10 -11.64
N ASP A 376 14.06 -26.91 -12.75
CA ASP A 376 14.62 -26.77 -14.10
C ASP A 376 14.13 -25.42 -14.66
N LEU A 377 15.06 -24.56 -15.08
CA LEU A 377 14.75 -23.22 -15.58
C LEU A 377 14.15 -23.25 -17.01
N GLY A 378 14.28 -24.36 -17.74
CA GLY A 378 13.93 -24.44 -19.15
C GLY A 378 14.97 -23.80 -20.09
N THR A 379 16.17 -23.51 -19.58
CA THR A 379 17.39 -23.05 -20.28
C THR A 379 18.61 -23.74 -19.66
N ASP A 380 19.70 -23.92 -20.40
CA ASP A 380 20.97 -24.45 -19.87
C ASP A 380 21.81 -23.38 -19.14
N GLU A 381 21.39 -22.10 -19.20
CA GLU A 381 22.08 -20.96 -18.60
C GLU A 381 22.00 -20.95 -17.06
N SER A 382 22.93 -20.24 -16.42
CA SER A 382 22.90 -20.02 -14.97
C SER A 382 21.81 -19.01 -14.59
N GLY A 383 21.13 -19.25 -13.47
CA GLY A 383 20.08 -18.37 -12.98
C GLY A 383 19.62 -18.74 -11.57
N TYR A 384 18.54 -18.11 -11.12
CA TYR A 384 17.97 -18.33 -9.80
C TYR A 384 16.45 -18.51 -9.86
N ALA A 385 15.93 -19.28 -8.92
CA ALA A 385 14.50 -19.38 -8.64
C ALA A 385 14.22 -18.85 -7.22
N ALA A 386 13.37 -17.83 -7.09
CA ALA A 386 12.74 -17.47 -5.83
C ALA A 386 11.50 -18.36 -5.66
N VAL A 387 11.49 -19.25 -4.67
CA VAL A 387 10.44 -20.26 -4.51
C VAL A 387 9.76 -20.12 -3.16
N VAL A 388 8.44 -19.91 -3.19
CA VAL A 388 7.54 -19.95 -2.05
C VAL A 388 6.74 -21.26 -2.10
N ILE A 389 6.56 -21.93 -0.96
CA ILE A 389 5.57 -23.00 -0.79
C ILE A 389 4.64 -22.61 0.36
N ARG A 390 3.36 -22.43 0.05
CA ARG A 390 2.35 -21.90 0.98
C ARG A 390 1.02 -22.65 0.90
N ASP A 391 0.21 -22.56 1.95
CA ASP A 391 -1.16 -23.07 1.98
C ASP A 391 -1.97 -22.41 0.85
N ALA A 392 -2.62 -23.22 0.00
CA ALA A 392 -3.26 -22.74 -1.22
C ALA A 392 -4.44 -21.76 -0.98
N ARG A 393 -4.90 -21.59 0.27
CA ARG A 393 -5.90 -20.59 0.67
C ARG A 393 -5.33 -19.18 0.83
N LEU A 394 -4.01 -19.03 1.02
CA LEU A 394 -3.34 -17.74 1.09
C LEU A 394 -2.66 -17.45 -0.25
N GLN A 395 -3.26 -16.54 -1.02
CA GLN A 395 -2.72 -16.07 -2.28
C GLN A 395 -2.32 -14.59 -2.15
N PRO A 396 -1.26 -14.13 -2.84
CA PRO A 396 -0.94 -12.73 -2.98
C PRO A 396 -1.74 -12.10 -4.13
N SER A 397 -2.12 -10.84 -3.93
CA SER A 397 -2.75 -9.92 -4.88
C SER A 397 -1.85 -9.57 -6.07
N SER A 398 -0.53 -9.54 -5.84
CA SER A 398 0.49 -9.13 -6.81
C SER A 398 1.67 -10.11 -6.85
N ARG A 399 2.21 -10.39 -8.04
CA ARG A 399 3.38 -11.29 -8.26
C ARG A 399 4.45 -10.60 -9.13
N PRO A 400 5.75 -10.93 -9.01
CA PRO A 400 6.81 -10.16 -9.70
C PRO A 400 6.64 -10.09 -11.21
N LYS A 401 6.29 -11.22 -11.84
CA LYS A 401 5.97 -11.32 -13.28
C LYS A 401 4.91 -10.30 -13.73
N GLN A 402 3.94 -9.96 -12.87
CA GLN A 402 2.87 -9.02 -13.20
C GLN A 402 3.31 -7.57 -12.99
N ARG A 403 4.09 -7.27 -11.95
CA ARG A 403 4.67 -5.94 -11.73
C ARG A 403 5.63 -5.56 -12.87
N LEU A 404 6.56 -6.45 -13.21
CA LEU A 404 7.48 -6.24 -14.34
C LEU A 404 6.75 -6.09 -15.68
N ALA A 405 5.66 -6.84 -15.90
CA ALA A 405 4.81 -6.68 -17.07
C ALA A 405 4.07 -5.33 -17.08
N ALA A 406 3.63 -4.82 -15.92
CA ALA A 406 3.05 -3.48 -15.79
C ALA A 406 4.08 -2.39 -16.15
N SER A 407 5.33 -2.48 -15.68
CA SER A 407 6.41 -1.56 -16.05
C SER A 407 6.67 -1.53 -17.57
N ILE A 408 6.69 -2.71 -18.23
CA ILE A 408 6.79 -2.78 -19.70
C ILE A 408 5.58 -2.12 -20.38
N LYS A 409 4.36 -2.34 -19.85
CA LYS A 409 3.14 -1.75 -20.41
C LYS A 409 3.14 -0.22 -20.29
N LEU A 410 3.55 0.31 -19.15
CA LEU A 410 3.66 1.75 -18.91
C LEU A 410 4.69 2.40 -19.84
N ALA A 411 5.90 1.84 -19.92
CA ALA A 411 6.94 2.31 -20.85
C ALA A 411 6.51 2.19 -22.33
N ALA A 412 5.64 1.22 -22.66
CA ALA A 412 5.03 1.09 -23.99
C ALA A 412 3.91 2.11 -24.25
N GLU A 413 3.23 2.61 -23.22
CA GLU A 413 2.25 3.71 -23.30
C GLU A 413 2.96 5.06 -23.45
N GLU A 414 4.01 5.32 -22.66
CA GLU A 414 4.91 6.47 -22.83
C GLU A 414 5.58 6.52 -24.22
N ALA A 415 5.85 5.35 -24.82
CA ALA A 415 6.44 5.24 -26.15
C ALA A 415 5.49 5.61 -27.30
N GLN A 416 4.17 5.69 -27.05
CA GLN A 416 3.21 6.06 -28.08
C GLN A 416 3.38 7.55 -28.49
N PRO A 417 3.21 7.89 -29.77
CA PRO A 417 3.08 9.28 -30.16
C PRO A 417 1.79 9.86 -29.56
N GLY A 418 1.91 10.83 -28.65
CA GLY A 418 0.87 11.86 -28.54
C GLY A 418 0.73 12.56 -29.89
N ASP A 419 -0.49 12.95 -30.27
CA ASP A 419 -0.90 13.21 -31.65
C ASP A 419 0.08 14.06 -32.46
N VAL A 420 0.82 13.40 -33.36
CA VAL A 420 1.78 14.07 -34.26
C VAL A 420 1.03 14.56 -35.48
N GLU A 421 0.73 15.85 -35.52
CA GLU A 421 0.29 16.52 -36.74
C GLU A 421 1.30 16.31 -37.87
N THR A 422 0.92 15.49 -38.86
CA THR A 422 1.70 15.27 -40.08
C THR A 422 1.56 16.47 -41.01
N GLN A 423 2.26 17.56 -40.70
CA GLN A 423 2.35 18.75 -41.56
C GLN A 423 2.80 18.35 -42.97
N THR A 424 1.81 18.19 -43.85
CA THR A 424 1.99 17.76 -45.24
C THR A 424 2.13 19.00 -46.10
N VAL A 425 3.31 19.17 -46.69
CA VAL A 425 3.64 20.35 -47.48
C VAL A 425 2.94 20.28 -48.85
N TYR A 426 1.97 21.19 -49.05
CA TYR A 426 1.09 21.41 -50.21
C TYR A 426 -0.01 20.35 -50.48
N GLY A 427 -1.22 20.81 -50.85
CA GLY A 427 -2.01 20.06 -51.84
C GLY A 427 -3.55 19.98 -51.80
N SER A 428 -4.29 20.77 -51.00
CA SER A 428 -5.75 21.06 -51.14
C SER A 428 -6.82 19.94 -51.31
N SER A 429 -7.95 20.13 -50.62
CA SER A 429 -9.31 19.57 -50.85
C SER A 429 -9.64 18.09 -50.50
N GLU A 430 -10.45 17.95 -49.42
CA GLU A 430 -11.72 17.19 -49.31
C GLU A 430 -11.76 15.66 -49.54
N GLN A 431 -12.51 14.83 -48.78
CA GLN A 431 -13.50 15.07 -47.71
C GLN A 431 -13.74 13.79 -46.87
N SER A 432 -13.98 13.93 -45.54
CA SER A 432 -14.57 12.91 -44.61
C SER A 432 -13.74 11.64 -44.30
N GLU A 433 -13.91 10.89 -43.18
CA GLU A 433 -14.93 10.94 -42.11
C GLU A 433 -14.42 10.26 -40.79
N ARG A 434 -14.65 10.86 -39.59
CA ARG A 434 -14.82 10.26 -38.21
C ARG A 434 -13.80 9.22 -37.67
N TYR A 435 -13.48 9.08 -36.36
CA TYR A 435 -13.93 9.65 -35.07
C TYR A 435 -12.79 9.45 -34.00
N PRO A 436 -12.90 9.79 -32.69
CA PRO A 436 -11.75 10.24 -31.89
C PRO A 436 -11.27 9.27 -30.79
N TYR A 437 -10.06 9.50 -30.26
CA TYR A 437 -9.76 9.71 -28.82
C TYR A 437 -8.24 9.94 -28.63
N GLY A 438 -7.82 11.21 -28.59
CA GLY A 438 -6.47 11.66 -28.23
C GLY A 438 -6.53 12.64 -27.04
N ALA A 439 -5.44 12.81 -26.31
CA ALA A 439 -5.38 13.68 -25.13
C ALA A 439 -4.68 14.99 -25.47
N HIS A 440 -5.47 16.00 -25.84
CA HIS A 440 -4.97 17.28 -26.36
C HIS A 440 -4.40 18.17 -25.27
N TYR A 441 -3.09 18.46 -25.36
CA TYR A 441 -2.55 19.74 -24.92
C TYR A 441 -2.92 20.77 -25.99
N SER A 442 -3.75 21.76 -25.66
CA SER A 442 -4.27 22.74 -26.62
C SER A 442 -3.18 23.68 -27.15
N THR A 443 -2.52 23.33 -28.25
CA THR A 443 -1.87 24.30 -29.12
C THR A 443 -2.96 25.10 -29.84
N GLN A 444 -3.40 26.19 -29.21
CA GLN A 444 -4.43 27.08 -29.73
C GLN A 444 -4.14 27.45 -31.20
N THR A 445 -4.99 27.02 -32.11
CA THR A 445 -4.99 27.51 -33.50
C THR A 445 -5.20 29.02 -33.48
N ALA A 446 -4.42 29.77 -34.25
CA ALA A 446 -4.57 31.23 -34.29
C ALA A 446 -6.00 31.59 -34.74
N ALA A 447 -6.71 32.37 -33.92
CA ALA A 447 -8.12 32.73 -34.18
C ALA A 447 -8.32 33.62 -35.43
N ILE A 448 -7.24 34.07 -36.07
CA ILE A 448 -7.21 34.74 -37.37
C ILE A 448 -6.11 34.07 -38.19
N ASP A 449 -6.50 33.49 -39.32
CA ASP A 449 -5.65 32.96 -40.40
C ASP A 449 -5.69 33.88 -41.63
N ASP A 450 -4.96 33.54 -42.70
CA ASP A 450 -4.92 34.30 -43.96
C ASP A 450 -6.33 34.55 -44.55
N GLU A 451 -7.22 33.55 -44.49
CA GLU A 451 -8.59 33.67 -45.02
C GLU A 451 -9.43 34.63 -44.18
N THR A 452 -9.26 34.63 -42.86
CA THR A 452 -9.95 35.52 -41.93
C THR A 452 -9.39 36.94 -41.95
N LEU A 453 -8.07 37.07 -42.12
CA LEU A 453 -7.38 38.34 -42.34
C LEU A 453 -7.86 39.01 -43.65
N SER A 454 -8.02 38.23 -44.72
CA SER A 454 -8.64 38.70 -45.96
C SER A 454 -10.08 39.18 -45.75
N LYS A 455 -10.89 38.45 -44.96
CA LYS A 455 -12.25 38.90 -44.59
C LYS A 455 -12.26 40.17 -43.73
N PHE A 456 -11.20 40.46 -42.97
CA PHE A 456 -11.06 41.74 -42.26
C PHE A 456 -10.76 42.89 -43.25
N VAL A 457 -10.02 42.64 -44.33
CA VAL A 457 -9.83 43.60 -45.43
C VAL A 457 -11.14 43.85 -46.20
N ASP A 458 -11.88 42.79 -46.56
CA ASP A 458 -13.20 42.89 -47.21
C ASP A 458 -14.24 43.66 -46.37
N ARG A 459 -14.03 43.75 -45.05
CA ARG A 459 -14.88 44.46 -44.07
C ARG A 459 -14.39 45.88 -43.74
N GLU A 460 -13.34 46.37 -44.41
CA GLU A 460 -12.68 47.66 -44.15
C GLU A 460 -12.11 47.82 -42.72
N LEU A 461 -11.94 46.72 -41.95
CA LEU A 461 -11.37 46.75 -40.59
C LEU A 461 -9.86 46.99 -40.62
N ILE A 462 -9.18 46.47 -41.65
CA ILE A 462 -7.77 46.75 -41.95
C ILE A 462 -7.58 46.96 -43.46
N SER A 463 -6.50 47.64 -43.86
CA SER A 463 -6.12 47.74 -45.28
C SER A 463 -5.34 46.51 -45.76
N GLU A 464 -5.36 46.26 -47.07
CA GLU A 464 -4.54 45.26 -47.78
C GLU A 464 -3.05 45.37 -47.34
N SER A 465 -2.50 46.59 -47.32
CA SER A 465 -1.12 46.87 -46.86
C SER A 465 -0.84 46.63 -45.37
N GLN A 466 -1.87 46.55 -44.52
CA GLN A 466 -1.75 46.18 -43.11
C GLN A 466 -1.81 44.66 -42.94
N ALA A 467 -2.64 43.98 -43.73
CA ALA A 467 -2.68 42.52 -43.79
C ALA A 467 -1.33 41.96 -44.28
N ASP A 468 -0.78 42.48 -45.37
CA ASP A 468 0.56 42.12 -45.89
C ASP A 468 1.64 42.23 -44.80
N HIS A 469 1.68 43.34 -44.07
CA HIS A 469 2.68 43.57 -43.02
C HIS A 469 2.53 42.60 -41.83
N VAL A 470 1.31 42.18 -41.49
CA VAL A 470 1.07 41.15 -40.46
C VAL A 470 1.51 39.77 -40.96
N MET A 471 1.19 39.41 -42.21
CA MET A 471 1.59 38.14 -42.81
C MET A 471 3.12 38.02 -42.95
N GLU A 472 3.83 39.09 -43.31
CA GLU A 472 5.30 39.14 -43.35
C GLU A 472 5.92 39.07 -41.94
N SER A 473 5.36 39.78 -40.95
CA SER A 473 5.94 39.88 -39.60
C SER A 473 5.77 38.61 -38.75
N ALA A 474 4.69 37.87 -38.95
CA ALA A 474 4.36 36.70 -38.13
C ALA A 474 5.41 35.57 -38.15
N PRO A 475 5.92 35.08 -39.30
CA PRO A 475 6.96 34.05 -39.32
C PRO A 475 8.31 34.55 -38.78
N GLU A 476 8.59 35.86 -38.80
CA GLU A 476 9.80 36.42 -38.17
C GLU A 476 9.68 36.52 -36.64
N CYS A 477 8.51 36.91 -36.15
CA CYS A 477 8.27 37.18 -34.72
C CYS A 477 7.73 35.98 -33.93
N GLY A 478 7.16 34.96 -34.58
CA GLY A 478 6.53 33.80 -33.93
C GLY A 478 5.25 34.13 -33.15
N LYS A 479 4.58 35.23 -33.48
CA LYS A 479 3.31 35.69 -32.86
C LYS A 479 2.11 35.40 -33.79
N PRO A 480 0.92 35.11 -33.25
CA PRO A 480 -0.31 34.94 -34.05
C PRO A 480 -0.82 36.30 -34.57
N TYR A 481 -1.61 36.27 -35.65
CA TYR A 481 -2.07 37.48 -36.34
C TYR A 481 -2.89 38.41 -35.43
N PHE A 482 -3.74 37.88 -34.54
CA PHE A 482 -4.52 38.68 -33.58
C PHE A 482 -3.62 39.58 -32.72
N THR A 483 -2.58 39.01 -32.10
CA THR A 483 -1.62 39.77 -31.28
C THR A 483 -0.80 40.77 -32.11
N LEU A 484 -0.52 40.48 -33.38
CA LEU A 484 0.22 41.40 -34.25
C LEU A 484 -0.63 42.57 -34.76
N LEU A 485 -1.91 42.33 -35.06
CA LEU A 485 -2.88 43.38 -35.38
C LEU A 485 -3.03 44.36 -34.22
N GLU A 486 -3.00 43.85 -32.98
CA GLU A 486 -3.05 44.62 -31.74
C GLU A 486 -1.71 45.33 -31.43
N ASP A 487 -0.57 44.62 -31.47
CA ASP A 487 0.78 45.18 -31.27
C ASP A 487 1.07 46.35 -32.25
N PHE A 488 0.58 46.25 -33.49
CA PHE A 488 0.74 47.28 -34.52
C PHE A 488 -0.36 48.36 -34.47
N GLY A 489 -1.40 48.19 -33.65
CA GLY A 489 -2.52 49.13 -33.53
C GLY A 489 -3.36 49.25 -34.81
N TYR A 490 -3.55 48.13 -35.52
CA TYR A 490 -4.29 48.06 -36.79
C TYR A 490 -5.78 47.77 -36.59
N ALA A 491 -6.12 46.98 -35.58
CA ALA A 491 -7.46 46.77 -35.06
C ALA A 491 -7.37 46.49 -33.55
N ASP A 492 -8.41 46.81 -32.78
CA ASP A 492 -8.48 46.44 -31.36
C ASP A 492 -9.17 45.08 -31.15
N ALA A 493 -8.97 44.49 -29.96
CA ALA A 493 -9.50 43.16 -29.64
C ALA A 493 -11.03 43.08 -29.72
N GLU A 494 -11.77 44.18 -29.49
CA GLU A 494 -13.23 44.15 -29.49
C GLU A 494 -13.78 44.11 -30.93
N ASP A 495 -13.30 45.00 -31.80
CA ASP A 495 -13.68 45.00 -33.22
C ASP A 495 -13.22 43.71 -33.93
N MET A 496 -12.05 43.16 -33.56
CA MET A 496 -11.59 41.86 -34.07
C MET A 496 -12.50 40.69 -33.62
N SER A 497 -12.78 40.54 -32.32
CA SER A 497 -13.67 39.48 -31.82
C SER A 497 -15.11 39.63 -32.31
N ARG A 498 -15.58 40.86 -32.56
CA ARG A 498 -16.88 41.14 -33.16
C ARG A 498 -16.93 40.77 -34.64
N ALA A 499 -15.89 41.11 -35.42
CA ALA A 499 -15.77 40.70 -36.82
C ALA A 499 -15.71 39.17 -36.95
N LEU A 500 -14.97 38.49 -36.06
CA LEU A 500 -14.95 37.02 -35.94
C LEU A 500 -16.37 36.46 -35.70
N ALA A 501 -17.12 37.01 -34.75
CA ALA A 501 -18.47 36.53 -34.46
C ALA A 501 -19.37 36.59 -35.70
N GLU A 502 -19.36 37.71 -36.42
CA GLU A 502 -20.15 37.87 -37.65
C GLU A 502 -19.64 37.04 -38.84
N ILE A 503 -18.34 36.73 -38.92
CA ILE A 503 -17.77 35.87 -39.96
C ILE A 503 -18.22 34.41 -39.77
N TYR A 504 -18.23 33.92 -38.54
CA TYR A 504 -18.57 32.53 -38.22
C TYR A 504 -20.05 32.32 -37.82
N GLY A 505 -20.85 33.39 -37.73
CA GLY A 505 -22.29 33.33 -37.48
C GLY A 505 -22.68 33.20 -36.00
N TYR A 506 -21.75 33.45 -35.09
CA TYR A 506 -22.00 33.48 -33.65
C TYR A 506 -22.47 34.87 -33.17
N GLN A 507 -23.02 34.94 -31.96
CA GLN A 507 -23.29 36.23 -31.31
C GLN A 507 -22.03 36.69 -30.58
N PHE A 508 -21.66 37.96 -30.72
CA PHE A 508 -20.70 38.61 -29.82
C PHE A 508 -21.42 39.09 -28.56
N VAL A 509 -20.80 38.94 -27.39
CA VAL A 509 -21.32 39.42 -26.10
C VAL A 509 -20.23 40.10 -25.27
N ASP A 510 -20.57 41.26 -24.75
CA ASP A 510 -19.87 41.96 -23.67
C ASP A 510 -20.15 41.22 -22.35
N LEU A 511 -19.12 40.59 -21.77
CA LEU A 511 -19.22 39.84 -20.52
C LEU A 511 -19.33 40.73 -19.28
N ASP A 512 -18.76 41.94 -19.30
CA ASP A 512 -18.83 42.91 -18.19
C ASP A 512 -20.26 43.40 -17.96
N SER A 513 -21.07 43.41 -19.03
CA SER A 513 -22.50 43.72 -18.98
C SER A 513 -23.39 42.56 -18.46
N LEU A 514 -22.85 41.35 -18.30
CA LEU A 514 -23.62 40.10 -18.30
C LEU A 514 -23.66 39.43 -16.92
N SER A 515 -24.82 39.48 -16.26
CA SER A 515 -25.04 38.81 -14.97
C SER A 515 -25.22 37.29 -15.17
N ILE A 516 -24.12 36.56 -15.13
CA ILE A 516 -24.09 35.09 -15.05
C ILE A 516 -24.56 34.66 -13.66
N LYS A 517 -25.18 33.48 -13.57
CA LYS A 517 -25.60 32.85 -12.29
C LYS A 517 -24.53 31.89 -11.80
N GLU A 518 -24.32 31.86 -10.49
CA GLU A 518 -23.39 30.95 -9.80
C GLU A 518 -23.65 29.48 -10.16
N ALA A 519 -24.90 29.01 -10.08
CA ALA A 519 -25.34 27.68 -10.53
C ALA A 519 -25.26 27.41 -12.06
N ILE A 520 -24.63 28.30 -12.84
CA ILE A 520 -24.20 28.08 -14.23
C ILE A 520 -22.67 28.01 -14.31
N ILE A 521 -21.95 28.83 -13.53
CA ILE A 521 -20.50 28.73 -13.32
C ILE A 521 -20.14 27.35 -12.76
N GLU A 522 -20.87 26.86 -11.76
CA GLU A 522 -20.76 25.52 -11.17
C GLU A 522 -20.88 24.37 -12.19
N LEU A 523 -21.52 24.59 -13.35
CA LEU A 523 -21.66 23.56 -14.39
C LEU A 523 -20.38 23.35 -15.21
N CYS A 524 -19.34 24.17 -15.04
CA CYS A 524 -18.03 23.96 -15.65
C CYS A 524 -16.94 24.09 -14.57
N PRO A 525 -16.09 23.06 -14.34
CA PRO A 525 -14.98 23.18 -13.41
C PRO A 525 -14.01 24.31 -13.78
N GLU A 526 -13.44 25.00 -12.78
CA GLU A 526 -12.46 26.08 -13.00
C GLU A 526 -11.27 25.63 -13.86
N SER A 527 -10.79 24.40 -13.66
CA SER A 527 -9.72 23.80 -14.46
C SER A 527 -10.08 23.77 -15.94
N VAL A 528 -11.27 23.29 -16.28
CA VAL A 528 -11.78 23.21 -17.66
C VAL A 528 -12.04 24.61 -18.24
N ALA A 529 -12.56 25.55 -17.44
CA ALA A 529 -12.75 26.94 -17.85
C ALA A 529 -11.41 27.63 -18.19
N ARG A 530 -10.39 27.46 -17.34
CA ARG A 530 -9.05 28.05 -17.51
C ARG A 530 -8.23 27.39 -18.61
N GLU A 531 -8.19 26.06 -18.66
CA GLU A 531 -7.41 25.28 -19.63
C GLU A 531 -7.83 25.61 -21.06
N ASN A 532 -9.13 25.74 -21.30
CA ASN A 532 -9.70 25.91 -22.64
C ASN A 532 -10.09 27.38 -22.94
N THR A 533 -9.85 28.31 -22.01
CA THR A 533 -10.20 29.75 -22.08
C THR A 533 -11.68 29.99 -22.45
N VAL A 534 -12.59 29.44 -21.63
CA VAL A 534 -14.05 29.49 -21.83
C VAL A 534 -14.80 29.72 -20.52
N ILE A 535 -16.00 30.30 -20.59
CA ILE A 535 -16.88 30.45 -19.41
C ILE A 535 -18.36 30.19 -19.75
N PRO A 536 -19.11 29.40 -18.95
CA PRO A 536 -20.54 29.19 -19.19
C PRO A 536 -21.34 30.43 -18.77
N ILE A 537 -22.16 30.98 -19.68
CA ILE A 537 -22.89 32.24 -19.45
C ILE A 537 -24.38 32.06 -19.09
N ARG A 538 -25.04 31.01 -19.59
CA ARG A 538 -26.44 30.66 -19.24
C ARG A 538 -26.78 29.22 -19.67
N GLU A 539 -27.82 28.63 -19.08
CA GLU A 539 -28.48 27.43 -19.63
C GLU A 539 -29.85 27.81 -20.22
N ASP A 540 -30.04 27.53 -21.50
CA ASP A 540 -31.27 27.80 -22.25
C ASP A 540 -32.26 26.60 -22.23
N LEU A 541 -33.52 26.89 -22.52
CA LEU A 541 -34.65 25.97 -22.35
C LEU A 541 -34.48 24.66 -23.13
N GLY A 542 -34.18 23.57 -22.41
CA GLY A 542 -33.94 22.24 -22.97
C GLY A 542 -32.63 21.59 -22.52
N GLY A 543 -31.83 22.26 -21.68
CA GLY A 543 -30.54 21.75 -21.20
C GLY A 543 -29.41 22.03 -22.18
N ILE A 544 -29.42 23.23 -22.77
CA ILE A 544 -28.38 23.72 -23.68
C ILE A 544 -27.56 24.76 -22.91
N LEU A 545 -26.31 24.42 -22.59
CA LEU A 545 -25.40 25.27 -21.83
C LEU A 545 -24.61 26.17 -22.79
N VAL A 546 -24.81 27.49 -22.69
CA VAL A 546 -24.19 28.46 -23.59
C VAL A 546 -22.86 28.91 -23.01
N PHE A 547 -21.78 28.78 -23.78
CA PHE A 547 -20.43 29.21 -23.41
C PHE A 547 -19.97 30.43 -24.20
N ALA A 548 -19.27 31.35 -23.53
CA ALA A 548 -18.45 32.35 -24.17
C ALA A 548 -17.02 31.83 -24.35
N MET A 549 -16.46 32.01 -25.55
CA MET A 549 -15.07 31.68 -25.90
C MET A 549 -14.48 32.74 -26.84
N SER A 550 -13.16 32.81 -26.97
CA SER A 550 -12.50 33.79 -27.85
C SER A 550 -12.31 33.30 -29.28
N ASN A 551 -12.22 31.97 -29.48
CA ASN A 551 -11.90 31.36 -30.77
C ASN A 551 -13.11 30.61 -31.37
N PRO A 552 -13.78 31.13 -32.42
CA PRO A 552 -14.95 30.51 -33.03
C PRO A 552 -14.70 29.18 -33.76
N VAL A 553 -13.44 28.87 -34.09
CA VAL A 553 -13.06 27.67 -34.85
C VAL A 553 -12.43 26.57 -33.98
N ASP A 554 -12.34 26.77 -32.67
CA ASP A 554 -11.93 25.74 -31.72
C ASP A 554 -13.08 24.74 -31.45
N LEU A 555 -13.37 23.93 -32.48
CA LEU A 555 -14.34 22.84 -32.44
C LEU A 555 -13.93 21.75 -31.45
N GLU A 556 -12.64 21.62 -31.16
CA GLU A 556 -12.10 20.63 -30.22
C GLU A 556 -12.55 20.95 -28.80
N THR A 557 -12.34 22.17 -28.31
CA THR A 557 -12.88 22.67 -27.04
C THR A 557 -14.40 22.49 -26.99
N ILE A 558 -15.12 22.77 -28.08
CA ILE A 558 -16.58 22.63 -28.12
C ILE A 558 -17.02 21.15 -27.97
N GLU A 559 -16.35 20.19 -28.61
CA GLU A 559 -16.66 18.76 -28.41
C GLU A 559 -16.17 18.23 -27.06
N LYS A 560 -15.01 18.69 -26.57
CA LYS A 560 -14.42 18.37 -25.26
C LYS A 560 -15.36 18.79 -24.12
N LEU A 561 -15.87 20.03 -24.13
CA LEU A 561 -16.88 20.51 -23.18
C LEU A 561 -18.17 19.68 -23.24
N ARG A 562 -18.65 19.35 -24.45
CA ARG A 562 -19.87 18.54 -24.64
C ARG A 562 -19.71 17.12 -24.11
N PHE A 563 -18.50 16.54 -24.20
CA PHE A 563 -18.19 15.23 -23.64
C PHE A 563 -18.06 15.29 -22.11
N ILE A 564 -17.20 16.16 -21.56
CA ILE A 564 -16.94 16.26 -20.12
C ILE A 564 -18.23 16.58 -19.34
N LEU A 565 -19.05 17.50 -19.85
CA LEU A 565 -20.28 17.96 -19.18
C LEU A 565 -21.52 17.15 -19.55
N ASN A 566 -21.42 16.25 -20.55
CA ASN A 566 -22.51 15.42 -21.08
C ASN A 566 -23.80 16.21 -21.40
N ARG A 567 -23.64 17.43 -21.93
CA ARG A 567 -24.72 18.37 -22.27
C ARG A 567 -24.64 18.85 -23.72
N ARG A 568 -25.73 19.46 -24.19
CA ARG A 568 -25.71 20.25 -25.42
C ARG A 568 -25.08 21.59 -25.12
N ILE A 569 -24.26 22.10 -26.03
CA ILE A 569 -23.59 23.39 -25.89
C ILE A 569 -23.86 24.24 -27.14
N GLU A 570 -24.10 25.52 -26.91
CA GLU A 570 -24.10 26.58 -27.91
C GLU A 570 -23.02 27.61 -27.56
N ILE A 571 -22.52 28.33 -28.56
CA ILE A 571 -21.34 29.18 -28.44
C ILE A 571 -21.67 30.63 -28.78
N VAL A 572 -21.06 31.54 -28.03
CA VAL A 572 -20.99 32.98 -28.29
C VAL A 572 -19.54 33.44 -28.15
N LEU A 573 -19.18 34.56 -28.78
CA LEU A 573 -17.83 35.12 -28.67
C LEU A 573 -17.76 36.29 -27.70
N ALA A 574 -16.62 36.41 -27.03
CA ALA A 574 -16.18 37.58 -26.28
C ALA A 574 -14.68 37.81 -26.53
N THR A 575 -14.11 38.92 -26.05
CA THR A 575 -12.66 39.15 -26.17
C THR A 575 -11.89 38.19 -25.25
N PRO A 576 -10.63 37.81 -25.59
CA PRO A 576 -9.83 36.91 -24.76
C PRO A 576 -9.69 37.43 -23.32
N ASP A 577 -9.40 38.71 -23.17
CA ASP A 577 -9.20 39.35 -21.87
C ASP A 577 -10.49 39.39 -21.05
N ALA A 578 -11.65 39.72 -21.63
CA ALA A 578 -12.92 39.70 -20.90
C ALA A 578 -13.31 38.28 -20.44
N ILE A 579 -12.92 37.23 -21.18
CA ILE A 579 -13.12 35.84 -20.75
C ILE A 579 -12.17 35.50 -19.60
N VAL A 580 -10.90 35.89 -19.68
CA VAL A 580 -9.91 35.66 -18.60
C VAL A 580 -10.26 36.46 -17.34
N GLU A 581 -10.72 37.71 -17.47
CA GLU A 581 -11.22 38.52 -16.35
C GLU A 581 -12.53 37.95 -15.78
N ALA A 582 -13.49 37.52 -16.60
CA ALA A 582 -14.69 36.84 -16.12
C ALA A 582 -14.36 35.52 -15.39
N ILE A 583 -13.40 34.72 -15.89
CA ILE A 583 -12.92 33.52 -15.18
C ILE A 583 -12.25 33.91 -13.85
N ASN A 584 -11.43 34.96 -13.83
CA ASN A 584 -10.81 35.49 -12.62
C ASN A 584 -11.81 36.15 -11.65
N HIS A 585 -12.98 36.57 -12.12
CA HIS A 585 -14.05 37.09 -11.30
C HIS A 585 -14.90 35.95 -10.72
N PHE A 586 -15.48 35.10 -11.57
CA PHE A 586 -16.44 34.08 -11.17
C PHE A 586 -15.82 32.82 -10.53
N TYR A 587 -14.58 32.45 -10.90
CA TYR A 587 -13.85 31.39 -10.20
C TYR A 587 -12.79 31.95 -9.23
N GLY A 588 -12.20 33.11 -9.55
CA GLY A 588 -11.19 33.75 -8.69
C GLY A 588 -11.74 34.55 -7.50
N GLN A 589 -13.06 34.77 -7.39
CA GLN A 589 -13.71 35.30 -6.17
C GLN A 589 -14.56 34.26 -5.43
N VAL A 590 -14.05 33.05 -5.24
CA VAL A 590 -14.69 32.03 -4.38
C VAL A 590 -13.89 31.83 -3.09
N GLU A 591 -14.07 32.76 -2.14
CA GLU A 591 -13.92 32.45 -0.71
C GLU A 591 -15.16 31.65 -0.26
N GLY A 592 -15.14 30.32 -0.39
CA GLY A 592 -16.17 29.46 0.18
C GLY A 592 -16.42 28.14 -0.57
N ASP A 593 -16.67 27.08 0.21
CA ASP A 593 -17.46 25.89 -0.08
C ASP A 593 -17.06 24.96 -1.26
N TYR A 594 -16.52 25.43 -2.39
CA TYR A 594 -16.07 24.55 -3.49
C TYR A 594 -14.62 24.06 -3.36
N ALA A 595 -13.82 24.68 -2.49
CA ALA A 595 -12.44 24.26 -2.27
C ALA A 595 -12.35 22.88 -1.58
N ASP A 596 -13.25 22.55 -0.65
CA ASP A 596 -13.10 21.35 0.19
C ASP A 596 -13.14 20.04 -0.60
N SER A 597 -13.98 19.92 -1.64
CA SER A 597 -14.14 18.64 -2.36
C SER A 597 -12.92 18.23 -3.20
N MET A 598 -12.22 19.18 -3.86
CA MET A 598 -10.94 18.86 -4.54
C MET A 598 -9.74 18.93 -3.58
N LEU A 599 -9.87 19.61 -2.44
CA LEU A 599 -8.85 19.57 -1.40
C LEU A 599 -8.87 18.28 -0.58
N GLN A 600 -9.96 17.50 -0.59
CA GLN A 600 -9.94 16.12 -0.07
C GLN A 600 -9.02 15.24 -0.91
N GLU A 601 -9.22 15.13 -2.23
CA GLU A 601 -8.35 14.34 -3.13
C GLU A 601 -6.87 14.78 -3.07
N PHE A 602 -6.60 16.08 -2.91
CA PHE A 602 -5.24 16.61 -2.72
C PHE A 602 -4.77 16.72 -1.24
N THR A 603 -5.49 16.12 -0.28
CA THR A 603 -4.95 15.85 1.07
C THR A 603 -4.54 14.40 1.29
N ASP A 604 -4.96 13.48 0.42
CA ASP A 604 -4.64 12.05 0.54
C ASP A 604 -3.22 11.71 0.04
N THR A 605 -2.49 12.68 -0.52
CA THR A 605 -1.06 12.59 -0.87
C THR A 605 -0.17 13.29 0.16
N ALA A 606 0.06 12.61 1.28
CA ALA A 606 1.15 12.94 2.20
C ALA A 606 2.52 12.55 1.61
N ILE A 607 3.61 13.15 2.11
CA ILE A 607 4.95 12.95 1.54
C ILE A 607 5.71 11.86 2.31
N ASP A 608 6.04 10.80 1.57
CA ASP A 608 7.04 9.75 1.78
C ASP A 608 8.43 10.28 2.23
N PHE A 609 9.26 9.50 2.96
CA PHE A 609 10.54 9.90 3.59
C PHE A 609 11.77 9.09 3.10
N CYS A 610 13.00 9.53 3.45
CA CYS A 610 14.34 9.08 2.96
C CYS A 610 14.77 9.53 1.53
N GLU A 611 16.05 9.94 1.32
CA GLU A 611 17.02 9.16 0.48
C GLU A 611 18.40 9.74 0.04
N THR A 612 19.45 8.89 0.10
CA THR A 612 20.82 8.91 -0.54
C THR A 612 22.02 9.71 0.06
N MET A 613 23.10 9.01 0.47
CA MET A 613 24.52 9.19 0.03
C MET A 613 25.52 8.17 0.67
N ASP A 614 26.75 8.05 0.13
CA ASP A 614 27.83 7.04 0.41
C ASP A 614 29.18 7.79 0.76
N GLU A 615 30.37 7.26 1.16
CA GLU A 615 31.14 5.98 1.09
C GLU A 615 31.73 5.62 2.49
N GLY A 616 32.34 4.44 2.83
CA GLY A 616 32.68 3.20 2.11
C GLY A 616 33.75 2.34 2.88
N ASP A 617 34.48 1.46 2.16
CA ASP A 617 35.68 0.66 2.53
C ASP A 617 35.53 -0.71 3.28
N GLU A 618 36.53 -1.60 3.14
CA GLU A 618 36.38 -3.09 3.10
C GLU A 618 36.77 -3.91 4.37
N SER A 619 36.21 -5.14 4.53
CA SER A 619 36.92 -6.42 4.18
C SER A 619 36.52 -7.74 4.93
N VAL A 620 36.49 -8.85 4.15
CA VAL A 620 36.64 -10.32 4.49
C VAL A 620 35.64 -11.03 5.44
N VAL A 621 35.19 -12.21 4.98
CA VAL A 621 34.27 -13.16 5.67
C VAL A 621 34.93 -14.55 5.89
N PRO A 622 34.59 -15.30 6.95
CA PRO A 622 34.77 -16.75 7.02
C PRO A 622 33.45 -17.52 7.27
N SER A 623 33.29 -18.68 6.62
CA SER A 623 32.12 -19.58 6.73
C SER A 623 31.97 -20.23 8.13
N PRO A 624 30.75 -20.65 8.54
CA PRO A 624 30.51 -21.27 9.85
C PRO A 624 31.20 -22.64 10.01
N VAL A 625 31.59 -22.95 11.25
CA VAL A 625 32.16 -24.24 11.67
C VAL A 625 31.13 -24.98 12.52
N ALA A 626 31.07 -26.31 12.38
CA ALA A 626 30.06 -27.16 13.01
C ALA A 626 30.06 -27.08 14.56
N ALA A 627 28.86 -27.11 15.14
CA ALA A 627 28.65 -27.24 16.58
C ALA A 627 29.09 -28.64 17.08
N GLY A 628 29.42 -28.73 18.38
CA GLY A 628 29.79 -29.97 19.05
C GLY A 628 29.11 -30.10 20.41
N ASP A 629 28.79 -31.35 20.78
CA ASP A 629 27.79 -31.67 21.81
C ASP A 629 28.06 -31.12 23.22
N ARG A 630 26.96 -30.84 23.93
CA ARG A 630 26.82 -31.15 25.36
C ARG A 630 25.36 -31.13 25.82
N ASP A 631 24.88 -32.28 26.30
CA ASP A 631 23.53 -32.42 26.85
C ASP A 631 23.35 -31.62 28.14
N PHE A 632 22.21 -30.93 28.26
CA PHE A 632 21.62 -30.54 29.54
C PHE A 632 20.10 -30.44 29.40
N GLU A 633 19.35 -31.18 30.22
CA GLU A 633 17.88 -31.21 30.14
C GLU A 633 17.27 -29.90 30.67
N LEU A 634 16.77 -29.07 29.76
CA LEU A 634 15.87 -27.96 30.09
C LEU A 634 14.49 -28.52 30.51
N PRO A 635 13.76 -27.85 31.42
CA PRO A 635 12.35 -28.17 31.64
C PRO A 635 11.61 -27.98 30.31
N SER A 636 10.79 -28.97 29.93
CA SER A 636 10.21 -29.04 28.58
C SER A 636 9.48 -27.76 28.20
N SER A 637 10.10 -26.95 27.32
CA SER A 637 9.42 -25.95 26.54
C SER A 637 8.34 -26.66 25.74
N GLN A 638 7.08 -26.44 26.11
CA GLN A 638 5.98 -26.84 25.25
C GLN A 638 6.18 -26.07 23.94
N GLN A 639 6.40 -26.81 22.85
CA GLN A 639 6.58 -26.24 21.52
C GLN A 639 5.30 -25.47 21.20
N LEU A 640 5.37 -24.13 21.22
CA LEU A 640 4.30 -23.27 20.72
C LEU A 640 4.01 -23.70 19.29
N ASP A 641 2.76 -24.10 19.03
CA ASP A 641 2.46 -25.19 18.10
C ASP A 641 2.97 -24.90 16.66
N GLN A 642 4.08 -25.54 16.25
CA GLN A 642 4.69 -25.42 14.90
C GLN A 642 3.80 -25.98 13.77
N GLU A 643 2.70 -26.66 14.12
CA GLU A 643 1.79 -27.33 13.18
C GLU A 643 1.20 -26.40 12.12
N ASP A 644 1.12 -25.09 12.40
CA ASP A 644 0.24 -24.16 11.68
C ASP A 644 0.98 -23.25 10.68
N ALA A 645 2.21 -23.60 10.28
CA ALA A 645 3.03 -22.87 9.30
C ALA A 645 2.34 -22.76 7.93
N HIS A 646 1.78 -21.58 7.61
CA HIS A 646 1.08 -21.31 6.35
C HIS A 646 2.00 -21.06 5.16
N VAL A 647 3.28 -20.80 5.42
CA VAL A 647 4.37 -20.80 4.45
C VAL A 647 5.41 -21.77 5.02
N ILE A 648 5.75 -22.79 4.25
CA ILE A 648 6.60 -23.92 4.69
C ILE A 648 7.98 -23.88 4.02
N PHE A 649 8.14 -23.04 3.00
CA PHE A 649 9.39 -22.78 2.30
C PHE A 649 9.32 -21.39 1.66
N CYS A 650 10.38 -20.61 1.73
CA CYS A 650 10.50 -19.33 1.02
C CYS A 650 11.99 -18.98 0.88
N GLU A 651 12.64 -19.43 -0.19
CA GLU A 651 14.10 -19.27 -0.38
C GLU A 651 14.49 -18.93 -1.82
N LEU A 652 15.70 -18.39 -1.99
CA LEU A 652 16.36 -18.25 -3.29
C LEU A 652 17.22 -19.50 -3.55
N ILE A 653 17.00 -20.15 -4.70
CA ILE A 653 17.73 -21.36 -5.10
C ILE A 653 18.56 -21.06 -6.36
N GLU A 654 19.88 -21.19 -6.23
CA GLU A 654 20.82 -21.09 -7.33
C GLU A 654 20.69 -22.29 -8.28
N CYS A 655 20.75 -22.01 -9.58
CA CYS A 655 20.64 -22.99 -10.65
C CYS A 655 21.81 -22.80 -11.65
N PRO A 656 23.05 -23.22 -11.31
CA PRO A 656 24.27 -22.81 -12.01
C PRO A 656 24.48 -23.47 -13.39
N SER A 657 23.54 -24.30 -13.84
CA SER A 657 23.48 -24.88 -15.19
C SER A 657 22.04 -25.29 -15.49
N GLY A 658 21.12 -24.32 -15.48
CA GLY A 658 19.69 -24.52 -15.71
C GLY A 658 18.93 -25.28 -14.62
N ARG A 659 19.60 -25.80 -13.58
CA ARG A 659 19.00 -26.68 -12.57
C ARG A 659 19.48 -26.43 -11.15
N GLY A 660 18.54 -26.56 -10.21
CA GLY A 660 18.77 -26.45 -8.77
C GLY A 660 17.95 -27.49 -8.00
N GLN A 661 18.28 -27.67 -6.72
CA GLN A 661 17.62 -28.63 -5.84
C GLN A 661 17.56 -28.07 -4.40
N ALA A 662 16.44 -28.31 -3.71
CA ALA A 662 16.27 -28.00 -2.30
C ALA A 662 15.57 -29.15 -1.58
N ALA A 663 15.69 -29.18 -0.24
CA ALA A 663 14.92 -30.09 0.60
C ALA A 663 13.91 -29.28 1.43
N VAL A 664 12.67 -29.76 1.51
CA VAL A 664 11.56 -29.10 2.18
C VAL A 664 11.03 -30.03 3.27
N ASP A 665 10.88 -29.51 4.48
CA ASP A 665 10.21 -30.23 5.57
C ASP A 665 8.71 -29.92 5.51
N LEU A 666 7.88 -30.94 5.28
CA LEU A 666 6.43 -30.77 5.26
C LEU A 666 5.92 -30.65 6.71
N PRO A 667 5.00 -29.72 7.01
CA PRO A 667 4.43 -29.58 8.34
C PRO A 667 3.63 -30.83 8.71
N ASP A 668 3.42 -31.06 10.00
CA ASP A 668 2.63 -32.21 10.45
C ASP A 668 1.11 -31.96 10.36
N ARG A 669 0.62 -31.57 9.17
CA ARG A 669 -0.81 -31.45 8.86
C ARG A 669 -1.15 -31.83 7.42
N THR A 670 -2.35 -32.37 7.22
CA THR A 670 -2.95 -32.52 5.88
C THR A 670 -3.35 -31.14 5.35
N GLY A 671 -3.07 -30.87 4.07
CA GLY A 671 -3.37 -29.60 3.43
C GLY A 671 -3.02 -29.60 1.94
N ARG A 672 -3.51 -28.60 1.21
CA ARG A 672 -3.08 -28.32 -0.17
C ARG A 672 -2.08 -27.18 -0.16
N TYR A 673 -0.96 -27.37 -0.85
CA TYR A 673 0.10 -26.38 -0.94
C TYR A 673 0.32 -25.96 -2.38
N THR A 674 0.50 -24.65 -2.58
CA THR A 674 0.94 -24.04 -3.84
C THR A 674 2.44 -23.83 -3.77
N ILE A 675 3.15 -24.35 -4.77
CA ILE A 675 4.54 -23.98 -5.10
C ILE A 675 4.45 -22.81 -6.07
N ASP A 676 5.03 -21.67 -5.72
CA ASP A 676 5.04 -20.43 -6.50
C ASP A 676 6.51 -20.06 -6.75
N ALA A 677 6.98 -20.21 -7.99
CA ALA A 677 8.38 -20.04 -8.36
C ALA A 677 8.57 -18.96 -9.42
N PHE A 678 9.21 -17.86 -9.05
CA PHE A 678 9.66 -16.81 -9.96
C PHE A 678 11.12 -17.07 -10.34
N ILE A 679 11.39 -17.13 -11.66
CA ILE A 679 12.65 -17.60 -12.23
C ILE A 679 13.31 -16.49 -13.03
N VAL A 680 14.61 -16.28 -12.85
CA VAL A 680 15.42 -15.29 -13.58
C VAL A 680 16.71 -15.91 -14.09
N SER A 681 17.06 -15.60 -15.35
CA SER A 681 18.37 -15.89 -15.97
C SER A 681 18.61 -14.86 -17.09
N GLY A 682 19.85 -14.35 -17.24
CA GLY A 682 20.19 -13.43 -18.35
C GLY A 682 19.28 -12.18 -18.47
N ARG A 683 18.82 -11.62 -17.34
CA ARG A 683 17.77 -10.56 -17.23
C ARG A 683 16.37 -10.92 -17.77
N GLN A 684 16.17 -12.08 -18.42
CA GLN A 684 14.83 -12.61 -18.70
C GLN A 684 14.23 -13.24 -17.43
N TRP A 685 12.90 -13.29 -17.37
CA TRP A 685 12.16 -13.98 -16.32
C TRP A 685 11.07 -14.90 -16.86
N SER A 686 10.74 -15.89 -16.05
CA SER A 686 9.57 -16.75 -16.23
C SER A 686 8.95 -17.09 -14.86
N HIS A 687 7.83 -17.79 -14.89
CA HIS A 687 7.05 -18.12 -13.70
C HIS A 687 6.41 -19.49 -13.87
N VAL A 688 6.44 -20.30 -12.81
CA VAL A 688 5.78 -21.59 -12.76
C VAL A 688 5.10 -21.78 -11.40
N GLU A 689 3.87 -22.27 -11.46
CA GLU A 689 3.02 -22.51 -10.29
C GLU A 689 2.50 -23.95 -10.34
N ASN A 690 2.64 -24.69 -9.25
CA ASN A 690 2.20 -26.08 -9.12
C ASN A 690 1.46 -26.30 -7.80
N GLU A 691 0.52 -27.25 -7.78
CA GLU A 691 -0.19 -27.68 -6.56
C GLU A 691 0.30 -29.07 -6.14
N PHE A 692 0.39 -29.33 -4.84
CA PHE A 692 0.46 -30.69 -4.30
C PHE A 692 -0.39 -30.81 -3.02
N ASP A 693 -0.91 -32.01 -2.76
CA ASP A 693 -1.66 -32.32 -1.54
C ASP A 693 -0.81 -33.19 -0.60
N VAL A 694 -0.80 -32.82 0.68
CA VAL A 694 -0.22 -33.60 1.78
C VAL A 694 -1.39 -34.27 2.51
N HIS A 695 -1.33 -35.59 2.70
CA HIS A 695 -2.43 -36.41 3.19
C HIS A 695 -1.97 -37.44 4.23
N SER A 696 -2.57 -37.41 5.42
CA SER A 696 -2.42 -38.48 6.44
C SER A 696 -3.49 -39.56 6.29
N ASP A 697 -3.12 -40.80 6.66
CA ASP A 697 -4.06 -41.85 7.02
C ASP A 697 -3.56 -42.60 8.28
N PRO A 698 -4.36 -42.68 9.37
CA PRO A 698 -5.66 -42.05 9.54
C PRO A 698 -5.56 -40.50 9.63
N TYR A 699 -6.63 -39.84 9.22
CA TYR A 699 -6.77 -38.38 9.26
C TYR A 699 -7.83 -37.99 10.30
N VAL A 700 -7.54 -36.94 11.05
CA VAL A 700 -8.53 -36.17 11.80
C VAL A 700 -8.40 -34.70 11.41
N LYS A 701 -9.53 -33.99 11.33
CA LYS A 701 -9.57 -32.53 11.39
C LYS A 701 -10.55 -32.10 12.46
N LEU A 702 -10.03 -31.44 13.47
CA LEU A 702 -10.74 -30.72 14.50
C LEU A 702 -11.01 -29.29 14.02
N GLN A 703 -12.24 -28.80 14.22
CA GLN A 703 -12.59 -27.40 14.09
C GLN A 703 -13.29 -26.93 15.35
N VAL A 704 -12.66 -25.96 16.01
CA VAL A 704 -13.25 -25.14 17.06
C VAL A 704 -12.97 -23.66 16.72
N PRO A 705 -13.83 -22.72 17.14
CA PRO A 705 -13.51 -21.31 17.06
C PRO A 705 -12.30 -20.95 17.91
N LYS A 706 -11.41 -20.09 17.42
CA LYS A 706 -10.26 -19.61 18.22
C LYS A 706 -10.70 -18.78 19.43
N PHE A 707 -11.77 -17.99 19.29
CA PHE A 707 -12.26 -17.09 20.34
C PHE A 707 -13.75 -17.33 20.67
N LEU A 708 -14.10 -17.26 21.96
CA LEU A 708 -15.47 -17.37 22.47
C LEU A 708 -15.63 -16.52 23.73
N LEU A 709 -16.79 -15.92 23.98
CA LEU A 709 -17.04 -15.21 25.25
C LEU A 709 -17.41 -16.21 26.36
N ASP A 710 -16.99 -15.99 27.60
CA ASP A 710 -17.30 -16.93 28.69
C ASP A 710 -18.82 -17.08 28.92
N GLY A 711 -19.25 -18.33 29.08
CA GLY A 711 -20.66 -18.73 29.14
C GLY A 711 -21.40 -18.84 27.80
N ASP A 712 -20.81 -18.43 26.67
CA ASP A 712 -21.36 -18.75 25.34
C ASP A 712 -21.10 -20.21 24.97
N GLN A 713 -21.79 -20.67 23.93
CA GLN A 713 -21.57 -21.98 23.30
C GLN A 713 -21.35 -21.81 21.80
N ALA A 714 -20.62 -22.74 21.19
CA ALA A 714 -20.48 -22.84 19.74
C ALA A 714 -20.60 -24.29 19.26
N SER A 715 -20.79 -24.48 17.95
CA SER A 715 -20.67 -25.80 17.33
C SER A 715 -19.19 -26.09 17.06
N GLY A 716 -18.66 -27.15 17.66
CA GLY A 716 -17.43 -27.81 17.21
C GLY A 716 -17.74 -28.86 16.15
N ARG A 717 -16.79 -29.11 15.25
CA ARG A 717 -16.87 -30.12 14.19
C ARG A 717 -15.60 -30.98 14.23
N VAL A 718 -15.74 -32.29 14.04
CA VAL A 718 -14.62 -33.20 13.89
C VAL A 718 -14.89 -34.15 12.73
N ILE A 719 -13.95 -34.20 11.79
CA ILE A 719 -13.99 -35.06 10.61
C ILE A 719 -12.86 -36.07 10.74
N ALA A 720 -13.19 -37.36 10.77
CA ALA A 720 -12.22 -38.44 10.82
C ALA A 720 -12.31 -39.31 9.57
N ARG A 721 -11.16 -39.71 9.03
CA ARG A 721 -11.01 -40.59 7.87
C ARG A 721 -9.98 -41.67 8.17
N CYS A 722 -10.25 -42.88 7.67
CA CYS A 722 -9.33 -44.00 7.76
C CYS A 722 -9.56 -44.97 6.59
N GLN A 723 -8.54 -45.25 5.78
CA GLN A 723 -8.69 -46.14 4.62
C GLN A 723 -9.03 -47.59 5.00
N SER A 724 -8.68 -48.03 6.21
CA SER A 724 -9.03 -49.37 6.72
C SER A 724 -10.53 -49.60 6.87
N GLY A 725 -11.31 -48.52 6.99
CA GLY A 725 -12.74 -48.58 7.27
C GLY A 725 -13.12 -49.04 8.68
N ASN A 726 -12.16 -49.15 9.61
CA ASN A 726 -12.41 -49.55 11.00
C ASN A 726 -11.52 -48.75 11.97
N PHE A 727 -12.08 -47.73 12.61
CA PHE A 727 -11.33 -46.83 13.50
C PHE A 727 -12.12 -46.45 14.76
N SER A 728 -11.43 -45.87 15.73
CA SER A 728 -12.05 -45.15 16.86
C SER A 728 -11.67 -43.66 16.84
N LEU A 729 -12.57 -42.81 17.35
CA LEU A 729 -12.37 -41.37 17.49
C LEU A 729 -12.73 -40.93 18.91
N THR A 730 -11.92 -40.09 19.54
CA THR A 730 -12.29 -39.31 20.75
C THR A 730 -12.07 -37.82 20.51
N VAL A 731 -12.78 -37.00 21.29
CA VAL A 731 -12.50 -35.56 21.43
C VAL A 731 -12.56 -35.24 22.91
N ASP A 732 -11.48 -34.68 23.44
CA ASP A 732 -11.31 -34.39 24.87
C ASP A 732 -11.02 -32.89 25.05
N ARG A 733 -11.72 -32.24 25.98
CA ARG A 733 -11.51 -30.84 26.40
C ARG A 733 -10.79 -30.84 27.74
N ASP A 734 -9.59 -30.27 27.81
CA ASP A 734 -8.79 -30.19 29.04
C ASP A 734 -8.62 -31.56 29.73
N GLY A 735 -8.51 -32.63 28.93
CA GLY A 735 -8.42 -34.03 29.38
C GLY A 735 -9.75 -34.70 29.76
N THR A 736 -10.89 -34.04 29.56
CA THR A 736 -12.24 -34.58 29.83
C THR A 736 -12.99 -34.83 28.52
N SER A 737 -13.49 -36.05 28.32
CA SER A 737 -14.12 -36.45 27.05
C SER A 737 -15.44 -35.74 26.77
N VAL A 738 -15.67 -35.42 25.49
CA VAL A 738 -16.79 -34.60 24.99
C VAL A 738 -17.78 -35.50 24.25
N GLU A 739 -19.08 -35.28 24.48
CA GLU A 739 -20.15 -36.02 23.80
C GLU A 739 -20.22 -35.64 22.31
N LEU A 740 -20.19 -36.64 21.43
CA LEU A 740 -20.17 -36.48 19.98
C LEU A 740 -21.53 -36.86 19.36
N HIS A 741 -22.08 -35.96 18.55
CA HIS A 741 -23.34 -36.15 17.83
C HIS A 741 -23.08 -36.22 16.31
N ARG A 742 -23.92 -36.94 15.58
CA ARG A 742 -23.79 -37.09 14.12
C ARG A 742 -24.15 -35.80 13.37
N ALA A 743 -23.39 -35.42 12.34
CA ALA A 743 -23.71 -34.22 11.56
C ALA A 743 -25.06 -34.29 10.81
N ASP A 744 -25.52 -35.50 10.44
CA ASP A 744 -26.81 -35.78 9.82
C ASP A 744 -27.95 -36.03 10.84
N ALA A 745 -27.60 -36.41 12.07
CA ALA A 745 -28.52 -36.69 13.17
C ALA A 745 -28.01 -36.06 14.49
N PRO A 746 -27.98 -34.72 14.61
CA PRO A 746 -27.22 -34.03 15.65
C PRO A 746 -27.86 -34.06 17.05
N TYR A 747 -28.98 -34.75 17.22
CA TYR A 747 -29.67 -34.90 18.50
C TYR A 747 -29.33 -36.20 19.24
N ASP A 748 -28.81 -37.21 18.53
CA ASP A 748 -28.46 -38.50 19.10
C ASP A 748 -26.94 -38.57 19.37
N PRO A 749 -26.49 -38.81 20.61
CA PRO A 749 -25.07 -39.03 20.90
C PRO A 749 -24.61 -40.40 20.37
N VAL A 750 -23.38 -40.48 19.88
CA VAL A 750 -22.85 -41.65 19.18
C VAL A 750 -21.57 -42.15 19.84
N THR A 751 -21.54 -43.43 20.20
CA THR A 751 -20.31 -44.10 20.66
C THR A 751 -19.32 -44.26 19.50
N THR A 752 -18.24 -43.49 19.54
CA THR A 752 -17.20 -43.44 18.49
C THR A 752 -16.06 -44.44 18.68
N ASP A 753 -16.22 -45.41 19.59
CA ASP A 753 -15.27 -46.51 19.80
C ASP A 753 -15.08 -47.44 18.60
N HIS A 754 -16.09 -47.62 17.73
CA HIS A 754 -15.99 -48.64 16.67
C HIS A 754 -16.73 -48.21 15.40
N LEU A 755 -16.11 -47.33 14.62
CA LEU A 755 -16.67 -46.76 13.41
C LEU A 755 -16.30 -47.62 12.18
N THR A 756 -17.31 -48.25 11.57
CA THR A 756 -17.16 -49.15 10.41
C THR A 756 -17.44 -48.43 9.09
N THR A 757 -16.63 -47.42 8.77
CA THR A 757 -16.74 -46.55 7.60
C THR A 757 -15.37 -45.93 7.31
N THR A 758 -15.11 -45.50 6.07
CA THR A 758 -13.85 -44.84 5.70
C THR A 758 -13.82 -43.35 6.07
N GLU A 759 -14.96 -42.77 6.43
CA GLU A 759 -15.13 -41.38 6.84
C GLU A 759 -16.28 -41.24 7.84
N SER A 760 -16.16 -40.29 8.77
CA SER A 760 -17.24 -39.87 9.67
C SER A 760 -17.09 -38.40 10.03
N GLU A 761 -18.22 -37.72 10.13
CA GLU A 761 -18.32 -36.33 10.59
C GLU A 761 -19.20 -36.28 11.84
N PHE A 762 -18.68 -35.69 12.91
CA PHE A 762 -19.40 -35.44 14.15
C PHE A 762 -19.34 -33.95 14.51
N THR A 763 -20.30 -33.54 15.33
CA THR A 763 -20.40 -32.20 15.90
C THR A 763 -20.60 -32.29 17.40
N PHE A 764 -20.18 -31.27 18.13
CA PHE A 764 -20.20 -31.24 19.59
C PHE A 764 -20.31 -29.81 20.12
N VAL A 765 -20.55 -29.67 21.43
CA VAL A 765 -20.68 -28.36 22.10
C VAL A 765 -19.30 -27.82 22.49
N VAL A 766 -18.99 -26.61 22.05
CA VAL A 766 -17.74 -25.90 22.38
C VAL A 766 -17.94 -24.86 23.49
N GLY A 767 -16.99 -24.81 24.42
CA GLY A 767 -16.74 -23.74 25.39
C GLY A 767 -15.24 -23.42 25.46
N LEU A 768 -14.80 -22.59 26.41
CA LEU A 768 -13.38 -22.23 26.61
C LEU A 768 -12.51 -23.42 27.08
N GLY A 769 -11.32 -23.62 26.49
CA GLY A 769 -10.40 -24.70 26.88
C GLY A 769 -9.57 -25.26 25.71
N ARG A 770 -8.65 -26.20 25.96
CA ARG A 770 -7.84 -26.87 24.92
C ARG A 770 -8.52 -28.19 24.53
N TYR A 771 -8.94 -28.29 23.26
CA TYR A 771 -9.61 -29.46 22.69
C TYR A 771 -8.61 -30.30 21.89
N THR A 772 -8.47 -31.58 22.22
CA THR A 772 -7.68 -32.56 21.46
C THR A 772 -8.63 -33.58 20.82
N ALA A 773 -8.51 -33.79 19.50
CA ALA A 773 -9.21 -34.85 18.79
C ALA A 773 -8.22 -35.97 18.43
N LYS A 774 -8.60 -37.24 18.65
CA LYS A 774 -7.74 -38.41 18.44
C LYS A 774 -8.43 -39.48 17.62
N VAL A 775 -7.88 -39.79 16.45
CA VAL A 775 -8.27 -40.94 15.63
C VAL A 775 -7.26 -42.08 15.78
N CYS A 776 -7.75 -43.32 15.82
CA CYS A 776 -6.94 -44.53 15.87
C CYS A 776 -7.47 -45.56 14.88
N ASP A 777 -6.66 -45.93 13.89
CA ASP A 777 -6.97 -47.05 13.01
C ASP A 777 -6.86 -48.37 13.79
N ARG A 778 -7.96 -49.12 13.88
CA ARG A 778 -8.01 -50.39 14.60
C ARG A 778 -7.45 -51.58 13.81
N VAL A 779 -7.01 -51.35 12.57
CA VAL A 779 -6.34 -52.36 11.72
C VAL A 779 -4.82 -52.22 11.76
N SER A 780 -4.26 -51.03 11.48
CA SER A 780 -2.80 -50.81 11.54
C SER A 780 -2.28 -50.41 12.92
N GLY A 781 -3.13 -49.87 13.80
CA GLY A 781 -2.72 -49.25 15.07
C GLY A 781 -2.12 -47.85 14.92
N LYS A 782 -2.04 -47.28 13.71
CA LYS A 782 -1.66 -45.87 13.54
C LYS A 782 -2.66 -44.96 14.27
N THR A 783 -2.15 -43.98 15.01
CA THR A 783 -2.94 -42.91 15.63
C THR A 783 -2.61 -41.56 15.00
N ARG A 784 -3.60 -40.67 14.92
CA ARG A 784 -3.39 -39.26 14.63
C ARG A 784 -4.17 -38.39 15.60
N GLU A 785 -3.54 -37.32 16.05
CA GLU A 785 -4.12 -36.32 16.94
C GLU A 785 -4.06 -34.94 16.29
N GLU A 786 -4.92 -34.04 16.74
CA GLU A 786 -4.87 -32.60 16.45
C GLU A 786 -5.44 -31.85 17.65
N THR A 787 -4.84 -30.72 18.04
CA THR A 787 -5.23 -29.97 19.23
C THR A 787 -5.42 -28.48 18.95
N HIS A 788 -6.51 -27.89 19.44
CA HIS A 788 -6.84 -26.47 19.25
C HIS A 788 -7.33 -25.82 20.56
N PRO A 789 -6.82 -24.63 20.93
CA PRO A 789 -7.34 -23.85 22.04
C PRO A 789 -8.59 -23.04 21.64
N VAL A 790 -9.47 -22.81 22.61
CA VAL A 790 -10.60 -21.88 22.54
C VAL A 790 -10.40 -20.82 23.62
N GLU A 791 -9.98 -19.62 23.19
CA GLU A 791 -9.51 -18.51 24.03
C GLU A 791 -10.63 -17.50 24.33
N PRO A 792 -10.53 -16.69 25.41
CA PRO A 792 -11.55 -15.70 25.75
C PRO A 792 -11.61 -14.53 24.75
N LEU A 793 -12.79 -14.30 24.17
CA LEU A 793 -13.04 -13.17 23.27
C LEU A 793 -12.90 -11.84 24.02
N GLY A 794 -12.16 -10.88 23.44
CA GLY A 794 -11.91 -9.56 24.02
C GLY A 794 -10.63 -9.44 24.84
N LYS A 795 -9.86 -10.53 24.98
CA LYS A 795 -8.47 -10.48 25.42
C LYS A 795 -7.56 -10.45 24.20
N LEU A 796 -6.76 -9.39 24.08
CA LEU A 796 -5.69 -9.25 23.08
C LEU A 796 -4.34 -9.26 23.79
N VAL A 797 -3.31 -9.83 23.18
CA VAL A 797 -1.95 -9.92 23.75
C VAL A 797 -0.98 -9.39 22.70
N GLU A 798 -0.66 -8.10 22.77
CA GLU A 798 0.00 -7.34 21.68
C GLU A 798 1.53 -7.26 21.85
N PRO A 799 2.34 -7.52 20.79
CA PRO A 799 3.78 -7.32 20.78
C PRO A 799 4.09 -5.82 20.79
N ARG A 800 5.19 -5.47 21.45
CA ARG A 800 5.45 -4.09 21.80
C ARG A 800 6.95 -3.83 21.93
N ARG A 801 7.48 -2.98 21.06
CA ARG A 801 8.87 -2.48 21.14
C ARG A 801 8.97 -1.46 22.26
N THR A 802 9.90 -1.67 23.18
CA THR A 802 10.13 -0.80 24.34
C THR A 802 11.63 -0.55 24.50
N MET A 803 12.03 0.71 24.71
CA MET A 803 13.41 1.04 25.09
C MET A 803 13.55 1.11 26.61
N ARG A 804 14.71 0.72 27.15
CA ARG A 804 15.06 0.92 28.56
C ARG A 804 16.51 1.38 28.70
N MET A 805 16.71 2.37 29.57
CA MET A 805 18.01 2.82 30.04
C MET A 805 18.39 1.96 31.25
N LEU A 806 19.31 1.01 31.09
CA LEU A 806 19.88 0.23 32.19
C LEU A 806 20.97 1.04 32.90
N SER A 807 20.95 1.04 34.23
CA SER A 807 21.94 1.68 35.12
C SER A 807 22.87 0.64 35.78
N ASP A 808 23.95 1.07 36.45
CA ASP A 808 24.91 0.17 37.15
C ASP A 808 24.25 -1.03 37.87
N GLY A 809 24.53 -2.24 37.38
CA GLY A 809 24.07 -3.51 37.94
C GLY A 809 22.72 -4.03 37.43
N GLU A 810 21.92 -3.23 36.71
CA GLU A 810 20.66 -3.68 36.13
C GLU A 810 20.86 -4.73 35.02
N ARG A 811 19.96 -5.71 34.97
CA ARG A 811 19.95 -6.82 34.01
C ARG A 811 18.60 -6.91 33.33
N ILE A 812 18.61 -7.30 32.05
CA ILE A 812 17.45 -7.72 31.26
C ILE A 812 17.75 -9.10 30.66
N GLU A 813 16.76 -9.98 30.61
CA GLU A 813 16.90 -11.34 30.07
C GLU A 813 15.57 -11.86 29.51
N LEU A 814 15.65 -12.77 28.53
CA LEU A 814 14.48 -13.37 27.89
C LEU A 814 13.65 -14.19 28.90
N ASN A 815 12.34 -14.12 28.77
CA ASN A 815 11.37 -14.76 29.66
C ASN A 815 9.98 -14.82 28.97
N ASP A 816 8.97 -15.34 29.66
CA ASP A 816 7.60 -15.48 29.13
C ASP A 816 7.04 -14.19 28.51
N GLN A 817 7.43 -13.02 29.04
CA GLN A 817 6.99 -11.70 28.58
C GLN A 817 7.95 -11.03 27.59
N ILE A 818 9.25 -11.38 27.58
CA ILE A 818 10.28 -10.73 26.74
C ILE A 818 10.85 -11.75 25.75
N ARG A 819 10.58 -11.55 24.45
CA ARG A 819 10.97 -12.49 23.38
C ARG A 819 12.24 -12.11 22.64
N ARG A 820 12.66 -10.84 22.68
CA ARG A 820 13.84 -10.34 21.96
C ARG A 820 14.47 -9.18 22.70
N ILE A 821 15.79 -9.12 22.73
CA ILE A 821 16.60 -8.01 23.25
C ILE A 821 17.55 -7.56 22.13
N ARG A 822 17.74 -6.24 21.98
CA ARG A 822 18.69 -5.60 21.07
C ARG A 822 19.44 -4.50 21.83
N LEU A 823 20.76 -4.49 21.75
CA LEU A 823 21.58 -3.37 22.23
C LEU A 823 21.46 -2.18 21.28
N LEU A 824 21.21 -0.98 21.80
CA LEU A 824 21.10 0.24 20.97
C LEU A 824 22.40 1.07 21.02
N PRO A 825 22.92 1.53 19.86
CA PRO A 825 24.13 2.37 19.80
C PRO A 825 23.90 3.81 20.25
N SER A 826 22.64 4.23 20.41
CA SER A 826 22.20 5.51 21.01
C SER A 826 20.67 5.52 21.17
N VAL A 827 20.11 6.60 21.72
CA VAL A 827 18.65 6.87 21.65
C VAL A 827 18.18 7.37 20.28
N GLN A 828 19.08 7.53 19.29
CA GLN A 828 18.71 8.05 17.97
C GLN A 828 17.62 7.24 17.26
N PRO A 829 17.67 5.88 17.20
CA PRO A 829 16.61 5.10 16.55
C PRO A 829 15.25 5.25 17.27
N MET A 830 15.25 5.33 18.60
CA MET A 830 14.01 5.58 19.36
C MET A 830 13.47 7.00 19.13
N LYS A 831 14.35 8.02 19.13
CA LYS A 831 13.95 9.41 18.85
C LYS A 831 13.36 9.56 17.44
N GLN A 832 13.94 8.85 16.48
CA GLN A 832 13.47 8.79 15.10
C GLN A 832 12.09 8.12 15.02
N MET A 833 11.97 6.88 15.51
CA MET A 833 10.71 6.12 15.57
C MET A 833 9.56 6.87 16.27
N VAL A 834 9.78 7.50 17.43
CA VAL A 834 8.72 8.31 18.09
C VAL A 834 8.40 9.57 17.27
N ALA A 835 9.39 10.20 16.65
CA ALA A 835 9.16 11.38 15.81
C ALA A 835 8.34 11.02 14.56
N GLU A 836 8.69 9.95 13.83
CA GLU A 836 7.98 9.47 12.64
C GLU A 836 6.56 9.01 12.96
N ALA A 837 6.37 8.19 14.01
CA ALA A 837 5.05 7.76 14.49
C ALA A 837 4.16 8.91 14.99
N THR A 838 4.75 10.07 15.29
CA THR A 838 4.05 11.33 15.58
C THR A 838 3.87 12.19 14.33
N ALA A 839 4.83 12.19 13.41
CA ALA A 839 4.88 13.00 12.18
C ALA A 839 3.96 12.48 11.07
N ASN A 840 3.64 11.18 11.07
CA ASN A 840 2.77 10.55 10.08
C ASN A 840 1.30 10.43 10.54
N TYR A 841 1.00 10.73 11.81
CA TYR A 841 -0.32 10.53 12.46
C TYR A 841 -1.56 10.92 11.63
N ASP A 842 -2.53 10.01 11.53
CA ASP A 842 -3.58 10.01 10.50
C ASP A 842 -4.61 11.14 10.61
N HIS A 843 -5.29 11.30 11.75
CA HIS A 843 -6.32 12.34 11.91
C HIS A 843 -5.69 13.72 12.15
N LEU A 844 -6.32 14.78 11.62
CA LEU A 844 -5.66 16.09 11.49
C LEU A 844 -6.53 17.28 11.89
N CYS A 845 -6.66 17.51 13.19
CA CYS A 845 -7.03 18.80 13.75
C CYS A 845 -5.83 19.77 13.83
N CYS A 846 -6.05 21.00 14.34
CA CYS A 846 -5.01 22.02 14.45
C CYS A 846 -3.89 21.71 15.45
N GLU A 847 -4.14 20.91 16.49
CA GLU A 847 -3.09 20.45 17.40
C GLU A 847 -2.28 19.32 16.74
N GLN A 848 -2.93 18.27 16.23
CA GLN A 848 -2.30 17.18 15.48
C GLN A 848 -1.39 17.70 14.36
N THR A 849 -1.89 18.64 13.57
CA THR A 849 -1.14 19.21 12.44
C THR A 849 0.09 19.99 12.91
N ALA A 850 0.01 20.71 14.03
CA ALA A 850 1.15 21.39 14.64
C ALA A 850 2.13 20.42 15.35
N ALA A 851 1.64 19.31 15.90
CA ALA A 851 2.43 18.25 16.49
C ALA A 851 3.22 17.48 15.42
N LYS A 852 2.56 17.09 14.31
CA LYS A 852 3.20 16.52 13.11
C LYS A 852 4.27 17.46 12.56
N LEU A 853 3.96 18.75 12.44
CA LEU A 853 4.91 19.78 12.03
C LEU A 853 6.17 19.81 12.92
N PHE A 854 6.00 19.77 14.25
CA PHE A 854 7.16 19.73 15.15
C PHE A 854 7.99 18.47 14.95
N SER A 855 7.37 17.30 14.91
CA SER A 855 8.10 16.04 14.74
C SER A 855 8.75 15.92 13.36
N ALA A 856 8.13 16.42 12.28
CA ALA A 856 8.75 16.50 10.96
C ALA A 856 9.96 17.45 10.92
N VAL A 857 9.98 18.52 11.73
CA VAL A 857 11.18 19.37 11.93
C VAL A 857 12.24 18.63 12.77
N VAL A 858 11.87 17.68 13.63
CA VAL A 858 12.82 16.79 14.31
C VAL A 858 13.40 15.75 13.35
N CYS A 859 12.60 15.19 12.43
CA CYS A 859 13.11 14.35 11.33
C CYS A 859 14.08 15.14 10.43
N LEU A 860 13.72 16.37 10.04
CA LEU A 860 14.61 17.29 9.31
C LEU A 860 15.93 17.55 10.06
N ALA A 861 15.87 17.73 11.38
CA ALA A 861 17.05 17.93 12.23
C ALA A 861 17.92 16.68 12.38
N ASN A 862 17.32 15.49 12.34
CA ASN A 862 18.07 14.23 12.25
C ASN A 862 18.79 14.13 10.91
N GLN A 863 18.05 14.32 9.80
CA GLN A 863 18.56 14.20 8.43
C GLN A 863 19.72 15.15 8.15
N ILE A 864 19.60 16.43 8.56
CA ILE A 864 20.70 17.42 8.46
C ILE A 864 21.93 17.01 9.31
N GLY A 865 21.73 16.24 10.38
CA GLY A 865 22.81 15.76 11.26
C GLY A 865 23.49 14.48 10.78
N SER A 866 22.77 13.58 10.09
CA SER A 866 23.30 12.34 9.51
C SER A 866 23.83 12.51 8.08
N GLY A 867 23.37 13.53 7.35
CA GLY A 867 23.65 13.74 5.94
C GLY A 867 22.58 13.17 5.00
N GLU A 868 21.51 12.57 5.54
CA GLU A 868 20.34 12.14 4.77
C GLU A 868 19.66 13.34 4.06
N PRO A 869 19.24 13.20 2.80
CA PRO A 869 18.48 14.22 2.10
C PRO A 869 17.10 14.53 2.70
N ILE A 870 16.70 15.78 2.48
CA ILE A 870 15.80 16.54 3.35
C ILE A 870 14.49 16.94 2.67
N GLU A 871 14.40 16.74 1.36
CA GLU A 871 13.32 17.13 0.46
C GLU A 871 11.95 16.69 0.99
N LYS A 872 11.95 15.51 1.59
CA LYS A 872 10.78 14.79 2.08
C LYS A 872 10.29 15.34 3.42
N SER A 873 11.15 15.47 4.43
CA SER A 873 10.86 16.27 5.64
C SER A 873 10.42 17.69 5.28
N CYS A 874 11.14 18.35 4.36
CA CYS A 874 10.81 19.69 3.90
C CYS A 874 9.40 19.79 3.29
N THR A 875 8.95 18.77 2.55
CA THR A 875 7.63 18.82 1.89
C THR A 875 6.50 18.37 2.83
N ALA A 876 6.76 17.43 3.75
CA ALA A 876 5.88 17.18 4.89
C ALA A 876 5.66 18.45 5.74
N ILE A 877 6.73 19.24 5.97
CA ILE A 877 6.63 20.55 6.61
C ILE A 877 5.80 21.54 5.77
N ARG A 878 6.00 21.61 4.44
CA ARG A 878 5.18 22.48 3.55
C ARG A 878 3.70 22.10 3.59
N VAL A 879 3.35 20.81 3.55
CA VAL A 879 1.95 20.34 3.58
C VAL A 879 1.33 20.55 4.95
N GLY A 880 2.04 20.21 6.03
CA GLY A 880 1.61 20.51 7.40
C GLY A 880 1.39 22.01 7.61
N LEU A 881 2.28 22.87 7.10
CA LEU A 881 2.17 24.32 7.19
C LEU A 881 0.97 24.85 6.40
N LYS A 882 0.78 24.42 5.15
CA LYS A 882 -0.40 24.77 4.35
C LYS A 882 -1.70 24.35 5.04
N ARG A 883 -1.76 23.16 5.63
CA ARG A 883 -2.93 22.69 6.39
C ARG A 883 -3.14 23.51 7.66
N GLN A 884 -2.08 23.83 8.40
CA GLN A 884 -2.13 24.69 9.59
C GLN A 884 -2.61 26.11 9.25
N GLN A 885 -2.20 26.64 8.09
CA GLN A 885 -2.66 27.93 7.56
C GLN A 885 -4.15 27.91 7.18
N ARG A 886 -4.69 26.84 6.60
CA ARG A 886 -6.14 26.70 6.36
C ARG A 886 -6.99 26.70 7.64
N MET A 887 -6.39 26.33 8.77
CA MET A 887 -7.02 26.40 10.09
C MET A 887 -6.75 27.73 10.81
N TRP A 888 -5.83 28.57 10.32
CA TRP A 888 -5.52 29.87 10.91
C TRP A 888 -6.54 30.92 10.46
N LEU A 889 -7.29 31.47 11.41
CA LEU A 889 -8.23 32.56 11.17
C LEU A 889 -7.57 33.88 11.63
N PRO A 890 -7.15 34.77 10.72
CA PRO A 890 -6.33 35.94 11.05
C PRO A 890 -6.92 36.79 12.17
N GLY A 891 -6.15 36.93 13.26
CA GLY A 891 -6.56 37.67 14.46
C GLY A 891 -7.61 36.99 15.35
N LYS A 892 -8.17 35.84 14.94
CA LYS A 892 -9.22 35.08 15.66
C LYS A 892 -8.75 33.77 16.31
N GLY A 893 -7.58 33.24 15.94
CA GLY A 893 -7.06 31.97 16.47
C GLY A 893 -7.05 30.85 15.43
N PHE A 894 -6.79 29.61 15.84
CA PHE A 894 -6.98 28.44 15.00
C PHE A 894 -8.40 27.85 15.18
N ALA A 895 -9.02 27.44 14.08
CA ALA A 895 -10.13 26.50 14.07
C ALA A 895 -9.64 25.07 14.32
N ILE A 896 -10.49 24.18 14.86
CA ILE A 896 -10.09 22.79 15.14
C ILE A 896 -9.81 22.03 13.83
N TYR A 897 -10.59 22.30 12.78
CA TYR A 897 -10.44 21.79 11.42
C TYR A 897 -10.68 22.94 10.44
N PRO A 898 -10.38 22.83 9.13
CA PRO A 898 -10.83 23.79 8.13
C PRO A 898 -12.35 24.06 8.21
N GLY A 899 -12.79 25.25 7.80
CA GLY A 899 -14.19 25.69 7.86
C GLY A 899 -14.77 25.96 9.27
N ASN A 900 -14.24 25.34 10.32
CA ASN A 900 -14.79 25.44 11.67
C ASN A 900 -14.57 26.80 12.34
N SER A 901 -15.31 27.04 13.43
CA SER A 901 -15.09 28.18 14.33
C SER A 901 -13.76 28.06 15.09
N PRO A 902 -13.13 29.19 15.47
CA PRO A 902 -11.87 29.19 16.22
C PRO A 902 -12.05 28.62 17.63
N ASP A 903 -11.12 27.76 18.06
CA ASP A 903 -11.07 27.19 19.40
C ASP A 903 -9.90 27.75 20.23
N VAL A 904 -10.13 27.87 21.54
CA VAL A 904 -9.16 28.47 22.48
C VAL A 904 -8.22 27.44 23.08
N THR A 905 -8.64 26.18 23.18
CA THR A 905 -7.88 25.09 23.81
C THR A 905 -6.90 24.48 22.82
N TRP A 906 -7.43 23.94 21.72
CA TRP A 906 -6.67 23.24 20.69
C TRP A 906 -5.81 24.21 19.89
N GLY A 907 -6.29 25.43 19.61
CA GLY A 907 -5.50 26.46 18.96
C GLY A 907 -4.37 27.02 19.83
N ARG A 908 -4.56 27.08 21.16
CA ARG A 908 -3.45 27.38 22.09
C ARG A 908 -2.43 26.25 22.12
N MET A 909 -2.86 24.99 22.18
CA MET A 909 -1.92 23.85 22.12
C MET A 909 -1.16 23.84 20.80
N ALA A 910 -1.85 23.96 19.66
CA ALA A 910 -1.23 24.10 18.35
C ALA A 910 -0.14 25.17 18.33
N THR A 911 -0.44 26.35 18.88
CA THR A 911 0.55 27.44 19.04
C THR A 911 1.76 27.00 19.85
N MET A 912 1.58 26.31 20.99
CA MET A 912 2.69 25.78 21.77
C MET A 912 3.53 24.78 20.96
N HIS A 913 2.93 23.88 20.18
CA HIS A 913 3.67 22.96 19.30
C HIS A 913 4.47 23.71 18.22
N LEU A 914 3.92 24.77 17.62
CA LEU A 914 4.65 25.64 16.68
C LEU A 914 5.77 26.47 17.34
N LEU A 915 5.70 26.76 18.65
CA LEU A 915 6.75 27.45 19.40
C LEU A 915 7.92 26.51 19.82
N LYS A 916 7.65 25.21 20.02
CA LYS A 916 8.67 24.18 20.34
C LYS A 916 9.76 24.05 19.27
N MET A 917 9.51 24.53 18.06
CA MET A 917 10.48 24.65 16.95
C MET A 917 11.79 25.36 17.34
N ASP A 918 11.73 26.31 18.28
CA ASP A 918 12.92 27.01 18.77
C ASP A 918 13.86 26.11 19.60
N PHE A 919 13.41 24.92 20.04
CA PHE A 919 14.23 23.93 20.76
C PHE A 919 15.18 23.11 19.85
N VAL A 920 14.95 23.15 18.54
CA VAL A 920 15.74 22.41 17.53
C VAL A 920 16.37 23.31 16.47
N SER A 921 16.14 24.63 16.55
CA SER A 921 16.62 25.59 15.54
C SER A 921 18.14 25.55 15.33
N GLU A 922 18.93 25.36 16.39
CA GLU A 922 20.39 25.21 16.32
C GLU A 922 20.86 24.02 15.44
N LEU A 923 20.03 22.98 15.28
CA LEU A 923 20.34 21.78 14.50
C LEU A 923 20.08 21.97 13.00
N ILE A 924 19.23 22.92 12.65
CA ILE A 924 18.72 23.15 11.28
C ILE A 924 19.11 24.52 10.71
N GLU A 925 19.61 25.44 11.54
CA GLU A 925 20.06 26.77 11.11
C GLU A 925 21.30 26.74 10.20
N SER A 926 21.99 25.61 10.09
CA SER A 926 23.04 25.36 9.09
C SER A 926 22.49 25.36 7.65
N ASN A 927 21.31 24.78 7.42
CA ASN A 927 20.73 24.55 6.10
C ASN A 927 19.81 25.70 5.67
N SER A 928 19.96 26.19 4.43
CA SER A 928 19.21 27.35 3.92
C SER A 928 17.73 27.07 3.64
N MET A 929 17.40 25.89 3.10
CA MET A 929 16.00 25.47 2.85
C MET A 929 15.26 25.30 4.18
N ALA A 930 15.86 24.56 5.12
CA ALA A 930 15.30 24.36 6.46
C ALA A 930 15.07 25.68 7.19
N ARG A 931 16.06 26.59 7.17
CA ARG A 931 15.96 27.93 7.76
C ARG A 931 14.83 28.77 7.13
N SER A 932 14.56 28.60 5.83
CA SER A 932 13.45 29.29 5.14
C SER A 932 12.08 28.77 5.59
N LEU A 933 11.87 27.45 5.54
CA LEU A 933 10.61 26.81 5.95
C LEU A 933 10.29 27.09 7.42
N LEU A 934 11.31 27.01 8.28
CA LEU A 934 11.18 27.36 9.70
C LEU A 934 10.83 28.84 9.91
N GLY A 935 11.19 29.72 8.97
CA GLY A 935 10.84 31.14 9.00
C GLY A 935 9.33 31.36 8.90
N GLU A 936 8.66 30.67 7.98
CA GLU A 936 7.20 30.72 7.81
C GLU A 936 6.47 30.11 9.02
N VAL A 937 6.95 28.95 9.49
CA VAL A 937 6.44 28.30 10.71
C VAL A 937 6.59 29.21 11.93
N ARG A 938 7.76 29.85 12.12
CA ARG A 938 8.02 30.83 13.18
C ARG A 938 7.15 32.09 13.04
N GLN A 939 6.80 32.53 11.83
CA GLN A 939 5.86 33.64 11.64
C GLN A 939 4.47 33.26 12.14
N LEU A 940 3.93 32.12 11.69
CA LEU A 940 2.61 31.63 12.12
C LEU A 940 2.56 31.40 13.65
N ALA A 941 3.64 30.86 14.23
CA ALA A 941 3.79 30.69 15.68
C ALA A 941 3.72 32.03 16.43
N ARG A 942 4.37 33.08 15.92
CA ARG A 942 4.36 34.43 16.54
C ARG A 942 3.02 35.13 16.41
N GLU A 943 2.35 35.01 15.26
CA GLU A 943 1.02 35.59 15.04
C GLU A 943 -0.05 34.93 15.92
N SER A 944 -0.01 33.61 16.05
CA SER A 944 -0.90 32.86 16.95
C SER A 944 -0.56 33.06 18.42
N ALA A 945 0.72 33.11 18.82
CA ALA A 945 1.13 33.46 20.18
C ALA A 945 0.65 34.86 20.60
N LYS A 946 0.71 35.83 19.68
CA LYS A 946 0.18 37.19 19.90
C LYS A 946 -1.34 37.19 20.10
N HIS A 947 -2.10 36.37 19.37
CA HIS A 947 -3.54 36.22 19.58
C HIS A 947 -3.85 35.59 20.96
N TYR A 948 -3.22 34.44 21.27
CA TYR A 948 -3.44 33.71 22.52
C TYR A 948 -2.74 34.30 23.76
N ARG A 949 -2.00 35.42 23.59
CA ARG A 949 -1.23 36.13 24.62
C ARG A 949 -0.18 35.27 25.32
N ILE A 950 0.51 34.46 24.53
CA ILE A 950 1.61 33.60 24.98
C ILE A 950 2.91 34.39 24.88
N ALA A 951 3.67 34.46 25.98
CA ALA A 951 5.03 35.00 25.99
C ALA A 951 6.03 33.87 25.67
N TRP A 952 6.95 34.12 24.73
CA TRP A 952 7.97 33.14 24.33
C TRP A 952 9.31 33.85 24.02
N PRO A 953 10.40 33.54 24.74
CA PRO A 953 10.47 32.71 25.95
C PRO A 953 9.54 33.19 27.08
N PRO A 954 9.05 32.28 27.95
CA PRO A 954 8.07 32.64 28.97
C PRO A 954 8.69 33.48 30.10
N GLU A 955 7.94 34.48 30.57
CA GLU A 955 8.34 35.40 31.64
C GLU A 955 8.20 34.76 33.05
N SER A 956 7.27 33.81 33.20
CA SER A 956 6.95 33.17 34.49
C SER A 956 6.66 31.68 34.32
N ILE A 957 7.11 30.87 35.26
CA ILE A 957 6.91 29.41 35.24
C ILE A 957 5.49 29.05 35.72
N GLY A 958 4.62 28.62 34.82
CA GLY A 958 3.29 28.06 35.14
C GLY A 958 3.16 26.56 34.90
N SER A 959 4.03 25.99 34.06
CA SER A 959 4.03 24.60 33.58
C SER A 959 5.45 24.05 33.44
N SER A 960 5.59 22.74 33.23
CA SER A 960 6.89 22.14 32.90
C SER A 960 7.43 22.65 31.56
N GLU A 961 6.57 23.00 30.60
CA GLU A 961 6.97 23.62 29.33
C GLU A 961 7.62 24.99 29.55
N ASP A 962 7.09 25.80 30.48
CA ASP A 962 7.70 27.08 30.83
C ASP A 962 9.07 26.89 31.51
N ALA A 963 9.17 25.93 32.44
CA ALA A 963 10.42 25.61 33.13
C ALA A 963 11.50 25.11 32.16
N TYR A 964 11.14 24.18 31.26
CA TYR A 964 12.04 23.68 30.23
C TYR A 964 12.45 24.79 29.27
N ALA A 965 11.52 25.63 28.79
CA ALA A 965 11.85 26.75 27.91
C ALA A 965 12.80 27.76 28.58
N GLN A 966 12.57 28.11 29.86
CA GLN A 966 13.48 28.98 30.62
C GLN A 966 14.90 28.40 30.72
N LEU A 967 15.03 27.10 31.04
CA LEU A 967 16.32 26.38 31.09
C LEU A 967 16.97 26.18 29.70
N ARG A 968 16.15 26.10 28.65
CA ARG A 968 16.62 25.87 27.29
C ARG A 968 17.20 27.13 26.65
N PHE A 969 16.58 28.29 26.90
CA PHE A 969 16.98 29.59 26.38
C PHE A 969 17.86 30.42 27.34
N GLY A 970 18.06 29.98 28.59
CA GLY A 970 18.79 30.76 29.60
C GLY A 970 18.03 32.00 30.07
N HIS A 971 16.69 31.97 30.01
CA HIS A 971 15.81 33.09 30.34
C HIS A 971 15.12 32.88 31.68
N GLY A 972 14.90 33.95 32.46
CA GLY A 972 14.26 33.84 33.79
C GLY A 972 15.13 33.14 34.85
N ASP A 973 14.52 32.77 35.98
CA ASP A 973 15.23 32.14 37.09
C ASP A 973 15.44 30.63 36.85
N GLN A 974 16.64 30.30 36.42
CA GLN A 974 17.09 28.93 36.16
C GLN A 974 16.98 28.01 37.40
N SER A 975 17.14 28.57 38.60
CA SER A 975 17.04 27.80 39.86
C SER A 975 15.57 27.47 40.15
N GLN A 976 14.68 28.45 39.98
CA GLN A 976 13.23 28.27 40.13
C GLN A 976 12.69 27.29 39.08
N ALA A 977 13.16 27.35 37.84
CA ALA A 977 12.77 26.42 36.78
C ALA A 977 13.19 24.98 37.09
N LEU A 978 14.42 24.77 37.56
CA LEU A 978 14.91 23.45 37.97
C LEU A 978 14.20 22.90 39.21
N GLU A 979 13.88 23.76 40.20
CA GLU A 979 13.08 23.36 41.36
C GLU A 979 11.64 22.97 40.94
N TYR A 980 11.01 23.71 40.04
CA TYR A 980 9.72 23.36 39.48
C TYR A 980 9.75 22.00 38.77
N ALA A 981 10.77 21.75 37.93
CA ALA A 981 10.94 20.46 37.25
C ALA A 981 11.08 19.29 38.25
N ARG A 982 11.89 19.45 39.31
CA ARG A 982 12.02 18.45 40.40
C ARG A 982 10.70 18.19 41.14
N LEU A 983 9.84 19.20 41.27
CA LEU A 983 8.52 19.06 41.88
C LEU A 983 7.54 18.31 40.99
N GLN A 984 7.48 18.59 39.68
CA GLN A 984 6.60 17.84 38.77
C GLN A 984 7.10 16.41 38.54
N ALA A 985 8.43 16.19 38.44
CA ALA A 985 9.03 14.86 38.26
C ALA A 985 8.69 13.83 39.36
N ARG A 986 8.35 14.32 40.56
CA ARG A 986 7.99 13.53 41.75
C ARG A 986 6.48 13.50 42.05
N LYS A 987 5.67 14.12 41.19
CA LYS A 987 4.22 14.27 41.33
C LYS A 987 3.52 12.93 41.03
N PRO A 988 2.57 12.47 41.88
CA PRO A 988 1.76 11.30 41.57
C PRO A 988 0.87 11.56 40.35
N ILE A 989 0.35 10.48 39.74
CA ILE A 989 -0.60 10.56 38.64
C ILE A 989 -1.82 11.40 39.06
N ALA A 990 -2.11 12.46 38.32
CA ALA A 990 -3.17 13.40 38.63
C ALA A 990 -3.69 14.11 37.35
N GLY A 991 -5.00 14.12 37.16
CA GLY A 991 -5.64 14.60 35.93
C GLY A 991 -5.69 13.53 34.83
N VAL A 992 -6.06 13.94 33.61
CA VAL A 992 -6.07 13.07 32.43
C VAL A 992 -4.65 12.59 32.15
N ARG A 993 -4.48 11.27 32.06
CA ARG A 993 -3.17 10.60 31.98
C ARG A 993 -2.25 11.14 30.89
N THR A 994 -2.79 11.38 29.69
CA THR A 994 -2.10 11.97 28.54
C THR A 994 -1.36 13.26 28.90
N PHE A 995 -2.05 14.22 29.53
CA PHE A 995 -1.44 15.49 29.95
C PHE A 995 -0.45 15.29 31.11
N TRP A 996 -0.67 14.31 31.98
CA TRP A 996 0.30 13.95 33.02
C TRP A 996 1.59 13.37 32.43
N ARG A 997 1.52 12.43 31.45
CA ARG A 997 2.71 11.91 30.77
C ARG A 997 3.50 13.02 30.08
N ALA A 998 2.80 13.94 29.42
CA ALA A 998 3.44 15.10 28.80
C ALA A 998 4.18 15.98 29.84
N ASP A 999 3.54 16.29 30.97
CA ASP A 999 4.15 17.02 32.09
C ASP A 999 5.39 16.27 32.66
N GLN A 1000 5.32 14.94 32.81
CA GLN A 1000 6.47 14.13 33.24
C GLN A 1000 7.63 14.13 32.23
N ALA A 1001 7.34 14.02 30.93
CA ALA A 1001 8.35 13.96 29.88
C ALA A 1001 9.11 15.29 29.76
N ILE A 1002 8.39 16.42 29.77
CA ILE A 1002 9.00 17.74 29.76
C ILE A 1002 9.74 18.03 31.08
N ALA A 1003 9.23 17.59 32.24
CA ALA A 1003 9.95 17.72 33.51
C ALA A 1003 11.26 16.93 33.50
N ALA A 1004 11.29 15.72 32.92
CA ALA A 1004 12.52 14.95 32.72
C ALA A 1004 13.50 15.65 31.76
N ALA A 1005 13.01 16.25 30.67
CA ALA A 1005 13.84 17.06 29.76
C ALA A 1005 14.47 18.27 30.47
N ALA A 1006 13.70 18.96 31.33
CA ALA A 1006 14.18 20.06 32.16
C ALA A 1006 15.24 19.62 33.19
N LEU A 1007 15.11 18.43 33.79
CA LEU A 1007 16.13 17.88 34.70
C LEU A 1007 17.44 17.56 33.97
N LEU A 1008 17.38 16.97 32.76
CA LEU A 1008 18.56 16.73 31.91
C LEU A 1008 19.23 18.05 31.50
N ARG A 1009 18.43 19.04 31.08
CA ARG A 1009 18.91 20.34 30.61
C ARG A 1009 19.53 21.21 31.70
N GLY A 1010 18.95 21.21 32.90
CA GLY A 1010 19.28 22.13 33.98
C GLY A 1010 20.26 21.61 35.05
N GLY A 1011 20.78 20.38 34.91
CA GLY A 1011 21.61 19.72 35.92
C GLY A 1011 22.86 20.51 36.33
N SER A 1012 22.82 21.10 37.53
CA SER A 1012 23.89 21.92 38.14
C SER A 1012 25.28 21.27 38.10
N GLU A 1013 26.33 22.05 37.79
CA GLU A 1013 27.74 21.62 37.75
C GLU A 1013 28.26 21.00 39.06
N GLN A 1014 27.54 21.14 40.19
CA GLN A 1014 27.82 20.36 41.38
C GLN A 1014 27.54 18.87 41.09
N ALA A 1015 28.61 18.09 40.90
CA ALA A 1015 28.58 16.69 40.44
C ALA A 1015 27.56 15.78 41.18
N GLY A 1016 27.36 15.98 42.49
CA GLY A 1016 26.38 15.23 43.28
C GLY A 1016 24.92 15.53 42.96
N THR A 1017 24.58 16.77 42.57
CA THR A 1017 23.20 17.12 42.19
C THR A 1017 22.88 16.67 40.76
N ARG A 1018 23.79 16.87 39.80
CA ARG A 1018 23.57 16.46 38.40
C ARG A 1018 23.28 14.96 38.29
N ALA A 1019 24.04 14.11 38.99
CA ALA A 1019 23.80 12.67 39.03
C ALA A 1019 22.39 12.32 39.55
N SER A 1020 21.88 13.03 40.56
CA SER A 1020 20.54 12.80 41.11
C SER A 1020 19.42 13.27 40.18
N ASP A 1021 19.61 14.37 39.46
CA ASP A 1021 18.62 14.89 38.51
C ASP A 1021 18.57 14.01 37.24
N SER A 1022 19.73 13.58 36.72
CA SER A 1022 19.82 12.65 35.60
C SER A 1022 19.20 11.29 35.92
N ALA A 1023 19.48 10.70 37.09
CA ALA A 1023 18.89 9.43 37.50
C ALA A 1023 17.36 9.48 37.61
N GLU A 1024 16.80 10.58 38.13
CA GLU A 1024 15.35 10.79 38.20
C GLU A 1024 14.73 10.99 36.80
N ALA A 1025 15.42 11.69 35.89
CA ALA A 1025 15.01 11.83 34.50
C ALA A 1025 15.03 10.48 33.75
N MET A 1026 16.05 9.65 33.95
CA MET A 1026 16.14 8.28 33.40
C MET A 1026 15.03 7.37 33.96
N ARG A 1027 14.73 7.48 35.26
CA ARG A 1027 13.61 6.77 35.91
C ARG A 1027 12.24 7.20 35.37
N LEU A 1028 12.10 8.43 34.87
CA LEU A 1028 10.91 8.90 34.16
C LEU A 1028 10.89 8.45 32.70
N ALA A 1029 12.03 8.52 32.00
CA ALA A 1029 12.18 8.04 30.63
C ALA A 1029 11.80 6.56 30.53
N ASN A 1030 12.36 5.69 31.39
CA ASN A 1030 11.98 4.28 31.45
C ASN A 1030 10.48 4.06 31.66
N ARG A 1031 9.84 4.79 32.59
CA ARG A 1031 8.37 4.70 32.79
C ARG A 1031 7.60 5.09 31.52
N LEU A 1032 8.02 6.15 30.83
CA LEU A 1032 7.36 6.61 29.61
C LEU A 1032 7.59 5.63 28.46
N PHE A 1033 8.77 5.05 28.33
CA PHE A 1033 9.01 3.95 27.39
C PHE A 1033 8.15 2.73 27.74
N ASP A 1034 7.97 2.43 29.04
CA ASP A 1034 7.02 1.44 29.59
C ASP A 1034 5.52 1.84 29.42
N GLU A 1035 5.21 3.00 28.81
CA GLU A 1035 3.85 3.42 28.37
C GLU A 1035 3.69 3.63 26.84
N LEU A 1036 4.70 3.29 26.01
CA LEU A 1036 4.59 3.24 24.54
C LEU A 1036 3.56 2.20 24.04
N GLY A 1037 2.87 2.53 22.94
CA GLY A 1037 2.04 1.58 22.19
C GLY A 1037 2.83 0.75 21.16
N PRO A 1038 2.18 -0.23 20.49
CA PRO A 1038 2.82 -1.03 19.44
C PRO A 1038 3.33 -0.17 18.27
N GLU A 1039 2.63 0.92 17.98
CA GLU A 1039 2.95 1.98 17.00
C GLU A 1039 4.25 2.76 17.27
N GLY A 1040 4.96 2.50 18.38
CA GLY A 1040 6.17 3.25 18.74
C GLY A 1040 5.97 4.68 19.23
N ARG A 1041 4.72 5.14 19.33
CA ARG A 1041 4.31 6.42 19.96
C ARG A 1041 3.69 6.20 21.36
N LEU A 1042 3.53 7.27 22.13
CA LEU A 1042 2.66 7.27 23.31
C LEU A 1042 1.17 7.33 22.86
N TYR A 1043 0.26 7.59 23.79
CA TYR A 1043 -1.18 7.42 23.51
C TYR A 1043 -1.73 8.48 22.56
N SER A 1044 -1.17 9.69 22.58
CA SER A 1044 -1.59 10.82 21.74
C SER A 1044 -0.42 11.53 21.06
N THR A 1045 -0.72 12.52 20.22
CA THR A 1045 0.27 13.50 19.72
C THR A 1045 0.87 14.38 20.83
N ILE A 1046 0.11 14.71 21.87
CA ILE A 1046 0.52 15.64 22.93
C ILE A 1046 1.66 15.06 23.77
N ASP A 1047 1.46 13.85 24.31
CA ASP A 1047 2.48 13.15 25.10
C ASP A 1047 3.61 12.60 24.23
N SER A 1048 3.34 12.18 22.98
CA SER A 1048 4.40 11.77 22.06
C SER A 1048 5.34 12.93 21.69
N VAL A 1049 4.84 14.13 21.41
CA VAL A 1049 5.72 15.32 21.22
C VAL A 1049 6.53 15.62 22.48
N ALA A 1050 5.94 15.47 23.66
CA ALA A 1050 6.67 15.67 24.92
C ALA A 1050 7.77 14.62 25.11
N LEU A 1051 7.55 13.37 24.68
CA LEU A 1051 8.57 12.32 24.63
C LEU A 1051 9.67 12.60 23.59
N VAL A 1052 9.32 13.17 22.42
CA VAL A 1052 10.32 13.64 21.44
C VAL A 1052 11.21 14.73 22.04
N VAL A 1053 10.66 15.66 22.84
CA VAL A 1053 11.46 16.68 23.57
C VAL A 1053 12.37 16.04 24.63
N LEU A 1054 11.91 15.01 25.34
CA LEU A 1054 12.77 14.24 26.25
C LEU A 1054 13.90 13.50 25.51
N LEU A 1055 13.58 12.86 24.38
CA LEU A 1055 14.55 12.13 23.55
C LEU A 1055 15.58 13.07 22.90
N LEU A 1056 15.20 14.31 22.58
CA LEU A 1056 16.13 15.37 22.13
C LEU A 1056 17.15 15.75 23.21
N GLU A 1057 16.75 15.88 24.48
CA GLU A 1057 17.70 16.14 25.57
C GLU A 1057 18.51 14.88 25.94
N LEU A 1058 17.94 13.68 25.83
CA LEU A 1058 18.71 12.43 25.95
C LEU A 1058 19.79 12.31 24.86
N SER A 1059 19.51 12.69 23.60
CA SER A 1059 20.54 12.79 22.55
C SER A 1059 21.68 13.75 22.91
N ARG A 1060 21.43 14.78 23.72
CA ARG A 1060 22.40 15.81 24.12
C ARG A 1060 23.21 15.47 25.39
N ALA A 1061 22.84 14.42 26.15
CA ALA A 1061 23.24 14.29 27.55
C ALA A 1061 24.49 13.42 27.86
N GLU A 1062 25.22 12.91 26.85
CA GLU A 1062 26.48 12.13 27.01
C GLU A 1062 26.41 10.99 28.08
N TRP A 1063 25.32 10.23 28.07
CA TRP A 1063 25.02 9.23 29.11
C TRP A 1063 25.72 7.87 28.93
N MET A 1064 26.15 7.51 27.71
CA MET A 1064 26.97 6.33 27.47
C MET A 1064 28.45 6.63 27.64
N GLN A 1065 29.15 5.71 28.31
CA GLN A 1065 30.60 5.72 28.44
C GLN A 1065 31.16 4.64 27.52
N SER A 1066 31.78 5.02 26.40
CA SER A 1066 32.20 4.08 25.33
C SER A 1066 33.23 3.02 25.76
N GLY A 1067 33.88 3.21 26.92
CA GLY A 1067 34.78 2.24 27.55
C GLY A 1067 34.15 1.34 28.61
N ALA A 1068 32.82 1.36 28.79
CA ALA A 1068 32.12 0.49 29.73
C ALA A 1068 32.11 -0.97 29.26
N THR A 1069 32.30 -1.90 30.19
CA THR A 1069 32.15 -3.34 29.97
C THR A 1069 30.74 -3.78 30.33
N ILE A 1070 30.14 -4.59 29.46
CA ILE A 1070 28.79 -5.16 29.64
C ILE A 1070 28.88 -6.68 29.60
N ALA A 1071 27.96 -7.36 30.26
CA ALA A 1071 27.81 -8.81 30.11
C ALA A 1071 26.72 -9.09 29.07
N VAL A 1072 27.07 -9.79 27.99
CA VAL A 1072 26.17 -10.30 26.95
C VAL A 1072 26.14 -11.82 27.09
N ASN A 1073 24.97 -12.42 27.31
CA ASN A 1073 24.80 -13.86 27.52
C ASN A 1073 25.80 -14.38 28.59
N ASP A 1074 25.89 -13.65 29.70
CA ASP A 1074 26.81 -13.86 30.82
C ASP A 1074 28.32 -13.79 30.49
N GLN A 1075 28.71 -13.32 29.30
CA GLN A 1075 30.10 -13.07 28.90
C GLN A 1075 30.44 -11.57 28.87
N ALA A 1076 31.54 -11.17 29.50
CA ALA A 1076 31.99 -9.78 29.51
C ALA A 1076 32.59 -9.36 28.15
N GLN A 1077 32.03 -8.32 27.54
CA GLN A 1077 32.41 -7.75 26.24
C GLN A 1077 32.43 -6.21 26.32
N THR A 1078 33.02 -5.53 25.33
CA THR A 1078 32.82 -4.07 25.18
C THR A 1078 31.50 -3.77 24.46
N ILE A 1079 31.00 -2.55 24.60
CA ILE A 1079 29.81 -2.09 23.84
C ILE A 1079 30.04 -2.20 22.32
N ALA A 1080 31.27 -1.99 21.84
CA ALA A 1080 31.59 -2.08 20.40
C ALA A 1080 31.58 -3.52 19.88
N ASP A 1081 32.13 -4.48 20.64
CA ASP A 1081 32.07 -5.91 20.29
C ASP A 1081 30.62 -6.41 20.28
N ALA A 1082 29.83 -5.99 21.28
CA ALA A 1082 28.43 -6.37 21.40
C ALA A 1082 27.53 -5.77 20.30
N LEU A 1083 27.82 -4.55 19.83
CA LEU A 1083 27.12 -3.91 18.71
C LEU A 1083 27.49 -4.50 17.33
N SER A 1084 28.66 -5.14 17.21
CA SER A 1084 29.12 -5.80 15.98
C SER A 1084 28.89 -7.32 15.96
N SER A 1085 28.38 -7.88 17.05
CA SER A 1085 28.02 -9.30 17.18
C SER A 1085 26.69 -9.62 16.48
N THR A 1086 26.66 -10.73 15.74
CA THR A 1086 25.43 -11.32 15.18
C THR A 1086 24.77 -12.36 16.09
N VAL A 1087 25.34 -12.61 17.28
CA VAL A 1087 24.81 -13.58 18.24
C VAL A 1087 23.54 -13.01 18.92
N PRO A 1088 22.42 -13.75 18.99
CA PRO A 1088 21.22 -13.32 19.71
C PRO A 1088 21.49 -12.99 21.18
N ILE A 1089 20.90 -11.91 21.68
CA ILE A 1089 21.03 -11.49 23.09
C ILE A 1089 19.92 -12.16 23.90
N GLU A 1090 20.31 -13.15 24.71
CA GLU A 1090 19.47 -13.84 25.68
C GLU A 1090 19.46 -13.10 27.04
N SER A 1091 20.60 -12.52 27.43
CA SER A 1091 20.73 -11.70 28.63
C SER A 1091 21.72 -10.54 28.41
N LEU A 1092 21.45 -9.41 29.07
CA LEU A 1092 22.30 -8.22 29.03
C LEU A 1092 22.38 -7.57 30.42
N GLN A 1093 23.58 -7.26 30.89
CA GLN A 1093 23.79 -6.59 32.19
C GLN A 1093 24.89 -5.51 32.11
N THR A 1094 24.62 -4.37 32.75
CA THR A 1094 25.55 -3.24 32.88
C THR A 1094 26.50 -3.43 34.06
N SER A 1095 27.81 -3.51 33.81
CA SER A 1095 28.80 -3.54 34.91
C SER A 1095 28.93 -2.16 35.57
N HIS A 1096 29.07 -1.13 34.73
CA HIS A 1096 29.15 0.29 35.10
C HIS A 1096 28.63 1.17 33.96
N GLY A 1097 28.03 2.31 34.30
CA GLY A 1097 27.50 3.27 33.32
C GLY A 1097 26.08 2.96 32.86
N THR A 1098 25.58 3.80 31.93
CA THR A 1098 24.22 3.66 31.36
C THR A 1098 24.27 3.03 29.97
N LEU A 1099 23.32 2.16 29.68
CA LEU A 1099 23.18 1.44 28.42
C LEU A 1099 21.73 1.52 27.92
N ALA A 1100 21.52 1.76 26.63
CA ALA A 1100 20.18 1.71 26.04
C ALA A 1100 19.94 0.31 25.45
N VAL A 1101 18.83 -0.31 25.82
CA VAL A 1101 18.35 -1.57 25.23
C VAL A 1101 16.99 -1.34 24.59
N GLU A 1102 16.77 -1.93 23.43
CA GLU A 1102 15.44 -2.22 22.93
C GLU A 1102 15.09 -3.65 23.36
N TYR A 1103 13.85 -3.87 23.76
CA TYR A 1103 13.30 -5.20 23.95
C TYR A 1103 11.88 -5.28 23.39
N LEU A 1104 11.52 -6.48 22.93
CA LEU A 1104 10.16 -6.79 22.52
C LEU A 1104 9.46 -7.52 23.68
N SER A 1105 8.40 -6.90 24.18
CA SER A 1105 7.50 -7.50 25.18
C SER A 1105 6.09 -7.69 24.64
N TYR A 1106 5.26 -8.43 25.37
CA TYR A 1106 3.83 -8.61 25.08
C TYR A 1106 2.96 -7.98 26.17
N VAL A 1107 1.79 -7.43 25.79
CA VAL A 1107 0.86 -6.75 26.72
C VAL A 1107 -0.57 -7.27 26.55
N GLU A 1108 -1.18 -7.76 27.64
CA GLU A 1108 -2.59 -8.15 27.64
C GLU A 1108 -3.52 -6.93 27.80
N GLN A 1109 -4.48 -6.78 26.88
CA GLN A 1109 -5.63 -5.89 27.01
C GLN A 1109 -6.92 -6.71 27.19
N ASP A 1110 -7.71 -6.42 28.22
CA ASP A 1110 -9.01 -7.06 28.47
C ASP A 1110 -10.15 -6.05 28.31
N TRP A 1111 -10.84 -6.10 27.17
CA TRP A 1111 -11.89 -5.14 26.83
C TRP A 1111 -13.13 -5.25 27.72
N MET A 1112 -13.33 -6.36 28.43
CA MET A 1112 -14.42 -6.51 29.39
C MET A 1112 -14.22 -5.66 30.66
N GLN A 1113 -12.99 -5.22 30.93
CA GLN A 1113 -12.64 -4.36 32.06
C GLN A 1113 -12.73 -2.87 31.74
N PHE A 1114 -12.94 -2.49 30.47
CA PHE A 1114 -13.02 -1.10 30.03
C PHE A 1114 -14.31 -0.41 30.52
N VAL A 1115 -14.16 0.55 31.44
CA VAL A 1115 -15.26 1.26 32.09
C VAL A 1115 -15.89 2.29 31.14
N SER A 1116 -17.10 2.00 30.67
CA SER A 1116 -17.86 2.88 29.77
C SER A 1116 -18.24 4.22 30.41
N ASN A 1117 -17.86 5.33 29.78
CA ASN A 1117 -18.37 6.68 30.09
C ASN A 1117 -19.01 7.39 28.88
N THR A 1118 -18.80 6.88 27.66
CA THR A 1118 -19.28 7.46 26.41
C THR A 1118 -20.35 6.56 25.79
N PRO A 1119 -21.65 6.93 25.87
CA PRO A 1119 -22.72 6.08 25.36
C PRO A 1119 -22.70 5.98 23.83
N MET A 1120 -22.65 4.75 23.32
CA MET A 1120 -22.87 4.42 21.91
C MET A 1120 -24.18 3.65 21.71
N THR A 1121 -24.54 3.40 20.45
CA THR A 1121 -25.41 2.30 20.02
C THR A 1121 -24.67 1.46 19.01
N VAL A 1122 -24.81 0.14 19.12
CA VAL A 1122 -24.36 -0.82 18.12
C VAL A 1122 -25.57 -1.61 17.65
N GLN A 1123 -25.72 -1.77 16.33
CA GLN A 1123 -26.83 -2.50 15.71
C GLN A 1123 -26.31 -3.36 14.56
N LEU A 1124 -26.86 -4.55 14.39
CA LEU A 1124 -26.66 -5.36 13.20
C LEU A 1124 -27.84 -5.10 12.25
N MET A 1125 -27.54 -4.77 11.00
CA MET A 1125 -28.50 -4.29 10.00
C MET A 1125 -28.53 -5.23 8.80
N VAL A 1126 -29.73 -5.50 8.28
CA VAL A 1126 -29.94 -6.20 6.99
C VAL A 1126 -31.01 -5.44 6.21
N GLY A 1127 -30.69 -5.04 4.97
CA GLY A 1127 -31.61 -4.28 4.11
C GLY A 1127 -32.09 -2.95 4.71
N GLY A 1128 -31.27 -2.29 5.53
CA GLY A 1128 -31.65 -1.07 6.25
C GLY A 1128 -32.52 -1.28 7.50
N HIS A 1129 -32.66 -2.52 7.99
CA HIS A 1129 -33.44 -2.84 9.20
C HIS A 1129 -32.59 -3.50 10.28
N ALA A 1130 -32.71 -3.00 11.53
CA ALA A 1130 -32.01 -3.54 12.68
C ALA A 1130 -32.58 -4.90 13.11
N GLN A 1131 -31.71 -5.89 13.25
CA GLN A 1131 -32.04 -7.27 13.58
C GLN A 1131 -30.99 -7.86 14.55
N SER A 1132 -31.31 -8.97 15.19
CA SER A 1132 -30.37 -9.74 16.03
C SER A 1132 -30.51 -11.27 15.86
N GLN A 1133 -31.30 -11.67 14.86
CA GLN A 1133 -31.58 -13.06 14.48
C GLN A 1133 -31.38 -13.16 12.98
N PHE A 1134 -30.46 -14.04 12.56
CA PHE A 1134 -30.02 -14.20 11.16
C PHE A 1134 -30.02 -15.68 10.76
N GLN A 1135 -29.86 -15.96 9.48
CA GLN A 1135 -29.58 -17.30 8.94
C GLN A 1135 -28.12 -17.43 8.51
N GLU A 1136 -27.59 -18.65 8.51
CA GLU A 1136 -26.28 -18.96 7.94
C GLU A 1136 -26.21 -18.45 6.48
N GLY A 1137 -25.21 -17.61 6.16
CA GLY A 1137 -25.02 -17.02 4.85
C GLY A 1137 -25.63 -15.63 4.63
N ASP A 1138 -26.31 -15.06 5.63
CA ASP A 1138 -26.76 -13.66 5.60
C ASP A 1138 -25.56 -12.69 5.57
N ALA A 1139 -25.65 -11.67 4.71
CA ALA A 1139 -24.74 -10.53 4.70
C ALA A 1139 -25.32 -9.42 5.61
N ILE A 1140 -24.49 -8.91 6.53
CA ILE A 1140 -24.91 -8.09 7.67
C ILE A 1140 -24.04 -6.82 7.75
N GLU A 1141 -24.64 -5.68 8.08
CA GLU A 1141 -23.92 -4.43 8.31
C GLU A 1141 -23.95 -4.06 9.80
N LEU A 1142 -22.78 -4.06 10.44
CA LEU A 1142 -22.57 -3.64 11.83
C LEU A 1142 -22.47 -2.12 11.88
N HIS A 1143 -23.55 -1.46 12.30
CA HIS A 1143 -23.61 -0.02 12.54
C HIS A 1143 -23.15 0.30 13.96
N VAL A 1144 -22.23 1.26 14.09
CA VAL A 1144 -21.74 1.80 15.37
C VAL A 1144 -21.92 3.32 15.37
N ARG A 1145 -22.72 3.85 16.29
CA ARG A 1145 -23.05 5.28 16.40
C ARG A 1145 -22.76 5.83 17.80
N ILE A 1146 -22.08 6.97 17.89
CA ILE A 1146 -21.73 7.63 19.17
C ILE A 1146 -22.82 8.64 19.55
N LYS A 1147 -23.50 8.46 20.70
CA LYS A 1147 -24.65 9.31 21.09
C LYS A 1147 -24.27 10.74 21.50
N GLN A 1148 -23.01 10.95 21.86
CA GLN A 1148 -22.46 12.27 22.22
C GLN A 1148 -21.89 13.02 21.00
N GLY A 1149 -21.97 12.44 19.80
CA GLY A 1149 -21.18 12.85 18.64
C GLY A 1149 -19.74 12.34 18.70
N TYR A 1150 -19.11 12.31 17.53
CA TYR A 1150 -17.67 12.10 17.35
C TYR A 1150 -16.86 13.18 18.11
N LYS A 1151 -15.78 12.76 18.77
CA LYS A 1151 -14.64 13.60 19.12
C LYS A 1151 -13.44 13.15 18.28
N ALA A 1152 -12.56 14.10 17.93
CA ALA A 1152 -11.28 13.81 17.28
C ALA A 1152 -10.55 12.61 17.91
N GLY A 1153 -10.18 11.62 17.09
CA GLY A 1153 -9.49 10.40 17.54
C GLY A 1153 -10.37 9.32 18.18
N ASP A 1154 -11.69 9.33 17.96
CA ASP A 1154 -12.62 8.26 18.36
C ASP A 1154 -12.49 7.01 17.45
N LEU A 1155 -11.84 5.95 17.94
CA LEU A 1155 -11.58 4.70 17.21
C LEU A 1155 -12.50 3.55 17.66
N VAL A 1156 -13.09 2.82 16.71
CA VAL A 1156 -13.96 1.65 16.94
C VAL A 1156 -13.21 0.34 16.77
N TRP A 1157 -13.17 -0.46 17.82
CA TRP A 1157 -12.53 -1.77 17.87
C TRP A 1157 -13.59 -2.87 17.95
N VAL A 1158 -13.41 -3.96 17.18
CA VAL A 1158 -14.41 -5.02 17.02
C VAL A 1158 -13.78 -6.40 17.24
N ALA A 1159 -14.41 -7.21 18.09
CA ALA A 1159 -14.07 -8.62 18.30
C ALA A 1159 -15.35 -9.46 18.15
N LEU A 1160 -15.40 -10.24 17.06
CA LEU A 1160 -16.56 -10.99 16.58
C LEU A 1160 -16.68 -12.38 17.25
N PRO A 1161 -17.90 -12.93 17.35
CA PRO A 1161 -18.13 -14.26 17.86
C PRO A 1161 -17.89 -15.31 16.76
N PRO A 1162 -17.92 -16.62 17.08
CA PRO A 1162 -17.84 -17.68 16.07
C PRO A 1162 -18.83 -17.52 14.90
N CYS A 1163 -20.08 -17.13 15.20
CA CYS A 1163 -21.15 -17.03 14.21
C CYS A 1163 -21.07 -15.86 13.23
N LEU A 1164 -20.25 -14.83 13.47
CA LEU A 1164 -20.03 -13.72 12.51
C LEU A 1164 -18.57 -13.62 12.09
N SER A 1165 -18.30 -13.25 10.84
CA SER A 1165 -16.95 -12.98 10.34
C SER A 1165 -16.92 -11.74 9.46
N ARG A 1166 -15.78 -11.03 9.43
CA ARG A 1166 -15.41 -10.16 8.30
C ARG A 1166 -14.60 -11.02 7.33
N ILE A 1167 -15.00 -11.11 6.07
CA ILE A 1167 -14.25 -11.85 5.04
C ILE A 1167 -13.19 -10.92 4.46
N HIS A 1168 -11.93 -11.36 4.41
CA HIS A 1168 -10.82 -10.62 3.84
C HIS A 1168 -9.61 -11.54 3.61
N GLY A 1169 -8.87 -11.38 2.50
CA GLY A 1169 -7.62 -12.11 2.24
C GLY A 1169 -7.73 -13.64 2.28
N GLY A 1170 -8.90 -14.22 1.97
CA GLY A 1170 -9.16 -15.66 2.09
C GLY A 1170 -9.42 -16.17 3.52
N GLY A 1171 -9.28 -15.32 4.53
CA GLY A 1171 -9.51 -15.63 5.94
C GLY A 1171 -10.88 -15.16 6.46
N GLN A 1172 -11.36 -15.83 7.49
CA GLN A 1172 -12.40 -15.30 8.37
C GLN A 1172 -11.73 -14.45 9.45
N VAL A 1173 -11.75 -13.13 9.29
CA VAL A 1173 -11.20 -12.16 10.27
C VAL A 1173 -12.19 -12.01 11.42
N LYS A 1174 -11.69 -12.17 12.65
CA LYS A 1174 -12.47 -12.11 13.89
C LYS A 1174 -12.19 -10.88 14.76
N GLN A 1175 -11.02 -10.26 14.63
CA GLN A 1175 -10.60 -9.09 15.43
C GLN A 1175 -9.96 -8.04 14.53
N PHE A 1176 -10.40 -6.78 14.65
CA PHE A 1176 -9.89 -5.63 13.87
C PHE A 1176 -10.32 -4.28 14.48
N ALA A 1177 -9.72 -3.19 14.00
CA ALA A 1177 -10.11 -1.80 14.28
C ALA A 1177 -10.64 -1.08 13.02
N VAL A 1178 -11.37 0.02 13.25
CA VAL A 1178 -11.98 0.92 12.25
C VAL A 1178 -12.03 2.34 12.85
N ASP A 1179 -11.45 3.35 12.18
CA ASP A 1179 -11.74 4.75 12.51
C ASP A 1179 -13.09 5.17 11.89
N MET A 1180 -13.72 6.18 12.49
CA MET A 1180 -15.03 6.69 12.05
C MET A 1180 -14.93 7.83 11.03
N GLU A 1181 -13.74 8.17 10.52
CA GLU A 1181 -13.54 9.15 9.42
C GLU A 1181 -14.09 10.57 9.74
N GLY A 1182 -14.26 10.89 11.03
CA GLY A 1182 -14.88 12.13 11.51
C GLY A 1182 -16.39 12.04 11.74
N GLU A 1183 -17.04 10.97 11.26
CA GLU A 1183 -18.47 10.75 11.39
C GLU A 1183 -18.91 10.25 12.76
N SER A 1184 -20.16 10.53 13.10
CA SER A 1184 -20.76 10.04 14.35
C SER A 1184 -21.38 8.63 14.22
N GLU A 1185 -21.35 8.03 13.02
CA GLU A 1185 -21.79 6.68 12.71
C GLU A 1185 -20.93 6.03 11.62
N THR A 1186 -20.58 4.76 11.78
CA THR A 1186 -19.87 3.95 10.76
C THR A 1186 -20.56 2.60 10.55
N ALA A 1187 -20.43 2.00 9.36
CA ALA A 1187 -21.06 0.76 8.96
C ALA A 1187 -20.03 -0.26 8.45
N ILE A 1188 -19.94 -1.41 9.11
CA ILE A 1188 -18.89 -2.41 8.93
C ILE A 1188 -19.52 -3.71 8.38
N ARG A 1189 -19.08 -4.19 7.21
CA ARG A 1189 -19.66 -5.40 6.60
C ARG A 1189 -19.16 -6.69 7.25
N LEU A 1190 -20.12 -7.58 7.53
CA LEU A 1190 -19.96 -8.90 8.14
C LEU A 1190 -20.77 -9.95 7.36
N ALA A 1191 -20.48 -11.22 7.59
CA ALA A 1191 -21.30 -12.35 7.18
C ALA A 1191 -21.64 -13.24 8.39
N ALA A 1192 -22.85 -13.82 8.39
CA ALA A 1192 -23.23 -14.90 9.31
C ALA A 1192 -22.61 -16.21 8.83
N THR A 1193 -21.52 -16.65 9.46
CA THR A 1193 -20.69 -17.77 8.99
C THR A 1193 -20.85 -19.08 9.76
N ALA A 1194 -21.66 -19.13 10.82
CA ALA A 1194 -21.96 -20.37 11.55
C ALA A 1194 -23.21 -20.19 12.44
N PRO A 1195 -23.95 -21.25 12.80
CA PRO A 1195 -25.02 -21.15 13.79
C PRO A 1195 -24.48 -20.79 15.19
N SER A 1196 -25.24 -19.99 15.94
CA SER A 1196 -24.80 -19.47 17.25
C SER A 1196 -24.92 -20.48 18.41
N SER A 1197 -25.46 -21.68 18.16
CA SER A 1197 -25.52 -22.79 19.12
C SER A 1197 -25.46 -24.13 18.40
N HIS A 1198 -25.01 -25.18 19.11
CA HIS A 1198 -25.06 -26.54 18.58
C HIS A 1198 -26.52 -27.03 18.45
N PRO A 1199 -26.91 -27.79 17.39
CA PRO A 1199 -28.32 -28.17 17.18
C PRO A 1199 -28.95 -29.04 18.26
N PHE A 1200 -28.17 -29.77 19.05
CA PHE A 1200 -28.67 -30.53 20.21
C PHE A 1200 -29.17 -29.60 21.33
N CYS A 1201 -28.57 -28.41 21.44
CA CYS A 1201 -28.86 -27.45 22.48
C CYS A 1201 -30.06 -26.55 22.10
N PRO A 1202 -30.81 -26.02 23.09
CA PRO A 1202 -31.80 -24.97 22.84
C PRO A 1202 -31.14 -23.78 22.11
N PRO A 1203 -31.79 -23.16 21.10
CA PRO A 1203 -31.21 -22.05 20.35
C PRO A 1203 -30.76 -20.90 21.25
N ALA A 1204 -29.46 -20.64 21.27
CA ALA A 1204 -28.82 -19.64 22.12
C ALA A 1204 -28.16 -18.54 21.29
N SER A 1205 -28.06 -17.33 21.86
CA SER A 1205 -27.25 -16.25 21.30
C SER A 1205 -25.78 -16.44 21.69
N GLN A 1206 -24.88 -16.08 20.77
CA GLN A 1206 -23.50 -15.71 21.11
C GLN A 1206 -23.45 -14.21 21.38
N ARG A 1207 -22.36 -13.74 22.00
CA ARG A 1207 -22.12 -12.35 22.35
C ARG A 1207 -20.78 -11.90 21.78
N PHE A 1208 -20.75 -10.68 21.28
CA PHE A 1208 -19.56 -10.07 20.69
C PHE A 1208 -19.28 -8.69 21.29
N LEU A 1209 -18.07 -8.19 21.05
CA LEU A 1209 -17.57 -6.98 21.68
C LEU A 1209 -17.27 -5.91 20.64
N VAL A 1210 -17.71 -4.70 20.96
CA VAL A 1210 -17.31 -3.47 20.27
C VAL A 1210 -16.91 -2.48 21.34
N CYS A 1211 -15.76 -1.84 21.23
CA CYS A 1211 -15.40 -0.74 22.11
C CYS A 1211 -14.90 0.48 21.32
N LEU A 1212 -15.13 1.65 21.90
CA LEU A 1212 -14.65 2.94 21.45
C LEU A 1212 -13.55 3.39 22.40
N ARG A 1213 -12.43 3.83 21.84
CA ARG A 1213 -11.34 4.49 22.59
C ARG A 1213 -11.01 5.81 21.91
N ASN A 1214 -10.86 6.88 22.68
CA ASN A 1214 -10.44 8.17 22.14
C ASN A 1214 -8.94 8.42 22.36
N MET A 1215 -8.21 8.72 21.28
CA MET A 1215 -6.75 8.89 21.27
C MET A 1215 -6.22 10.09 22.08
N TYR A 1216 -7.06 11.06 22.48
CA TYR A 1216 -6.66 12.17 23.36
C TYR A 1216 -7.08 12.02 24.83
N ASP A 1217 -8.01 11.12 25.10
CA ASP A 1217 -8.82 11.08 26.32
C ASP A 1217 -8.91 9.61 26.71
N GLU A 1218 -7.87 9.08 27.39
CA GLU A 1218 -7.80 7.67 27.83
C GLU A 1218 -9.04 7.25 28.64
N ASP A 1219 -9.64 8.21 29.34
CA ASP A 1219 -10.86 8.01 30.12
C ASP A 1219 -12.11 7.95 29.21
N ARG A 1220 -12.11 8.56 28.01
CA ARG A 1220 -13.20 8.43 27.01
C ARG A 1220 -13.18 7.05 26.39
N ILE A 1221 -13.96 6.19 27.04
CA ILE A 1221 -14.22 4.82 26.68
C ILE A 1221 -15.73 4.69 26.41
N GLY A 1222 -16.07 4.18 25.22
CA GLY A 1222 -17.40 3.66 24.96
C GLY A 1222 -17.35 2.13 25.00
N ASN A 1223 -18.09 1.53 25.93
CA ASN A 1223 -18.30 0.09 25.97
C ASN A 1223 -19.81 -0.16 26.15
N PRO A 1224 -20.52 -0.71 25.15
CA PRO A 1224 -21.94 -1.03 25.24
C PRO A 1224 -22.20 -2.30 26.06
N GLY A 1225 -21.13 -3.02 26.46
CA GLY A 1225 -21.20 -4.38 26.97
C GLY A 1225 -21.30 -5.42 25.84
N PRO A 1226 -21.39 -6.71 26.17
CA PRO A 1226 -21.51 -7.77 25.17
C PRO A 1226 -22.83 -7.70 24.40
N ILE A 1227 -22.73 -7.64 23.07
CA ILE A 1227 -23.87 -7.51 22.16
C ILE A 1227 -24.32 -8.90 21.72
N SER A 1228 -25.56 -9.28 22.03
CA SER A 1228 -26.10 -10.59 21.65
C SER A 1228 -26.48 -10.67 20.17
N VAL A 1229 -26.09 -11.76 19.53
CA VAL A 1229 -26.49 -12.16 18.17
C VAL A 1229 -26.89 -13.64 18.16
N GLN A 1230 -27.91 -13.97 17.39
CA GLN A 1230 -28.35 -15.34 17.15
C GLN A 1230 -28.30 -15.64 15.66
N VAL A 1231 -27.73 -16.79 15.28
CA VAL A 1231 -27.68 -17.27 13.90
C VAL A 1231 -28.28 -18.66 13.87
N ALA A 1232 -29.35 -18.82 13.10
CA ALA A 1232 -29.98 -20.10 12.79
C ALA A 1232 -29.28 -20.78 11.59
N LYS A 1233 -29.46 -22.10 11.48
CA LYS A 1233 -29.05 -22.90 10.33
C LYS A 1233 -30.22 -23.09 9.36
#